data_AF-A0A5B1L7Y0-F1
#
_entry.id   AF-A0A5B1L7Y0-F1
#
_cell.length_a   1.000
_cell.length_b   1.000
_cell.length_c   1.000
_cell.angle_alpha   90.00
_cell.angle_beta   90.00
_cell.angle_gamma   90.00
#
_symmetry.space_group_name_H-M   'P 1'
#
loop_
_entity.id
_entity.type
_entity.pdbx_description
1 polymer ?
#
loop_
_entity_poly.entity_id
_entity_poly.type
_entity_poly.pdbx_seq_one_letter_code
_entity_poly.pdbx_strand_id
1 'polypeptide(L)'
;MVATVPTARAALRACVEPLLAYAFALAASVGLMLLVVAAIAADSDGGDSDPAEDIDIKAIGTLVGIPFQLAGMALGGSLRLGAGAFSVSLFAPPLLVTAVFVAAVFILSQRAERATPSASTPERVILAAAGASATAVAVAIATRLLAMRSDGASLHAASVGLFLGAFALAFGSAVAGRVAAQGSLWPRWLPPDGRRALHLVTQHVLAYVAVVVPVAAVWLLIESGPEAALFAVVWGPTVAFWAFGLGHVGAVTALGEQQFAWDLGWFLGVVLPLLAVVLTLASAIAWHLRRGDDRELLAMPASWASLPIAYGSAALVVCLLSTVGLSGGFYDLGGGFTVHTAYWLIAVLAFWGALVEVLSRFVAPALARVVPAMIAKRLAVGPAQLWSPDLIPAQRIPMSPPDRARATKALIGVGVLAGLALAGGIALSVVGATMYSPEAEAEDYLDALVDADAGAALDLAPVDDDEASSALLTDQVYGAADDRITGYEITDVEEFGDTVTVTVDLEGVEDGDDVELTLVEDGNRGLFFHGWKVDEGGLASELTVSVPEDSTAVEVNGVSVPVVGGEDVDFWALPGSYVVNPYGGSEWLEPVDAETVVPASSWGVYAEIDDPEPSAALKTFVDDEVARWVEGCMAATEADPADCPQEIYPYGDEQRNLTWTLDTLPTVSWDGFYGTFPAGLSSDVDGEATATYEYDESYGYGKPHWVEATEDTTFYLNVTVDLIDGEPQVTIDSY
;
A
#
# COMPACT_ATOMS: atom_id res chain seq x y z
N MET A 1 -41.33 37.37 -40.18
CA MET A 1 -41.78 36.14 -39.50
C MET A 1 -42.45 36.57 -38.21
N VAL A 2 -43.77 36.39 -38.10
CA VAL A 2 -44.50 36.72 -36.86
C VAL A 2 -44.17 35.63 -35.85
N ALA A 3 -43.53 35.98 -34.74
CA ALA A 3 -43.31 35.05 -33.64
C ALA A 3 -44.68 34.65 -33.09
N THR A 4 -45.11 33.42 -33.37
CA THR A 4 -46.35 32.87 -32.84
C THR A 4 -46.12 32.53 -31.38
N VAL A 5 -46.67 33.36 -30.48
CA VAL A 5 -46.72 33.04 -29.05
C VAL A 5 -47.63 31.82 -28.88
N PRO A 6 -47.17 30.73 -28.24
CA PRO A 6 -48.00 29.55 -28.04
C PRO A 6 -49.21 29.89 -27.18
N THR A 7 -50.35 29.25 -27.48
CA THR A 7 -51.56 29.41 -26.67
C THR A 7 -51.33 28.88 -25.24
N ALA A 8 -52.01 29.44 -24.24
CA ALA A 8 -51.94 28.95 -22.86
C ALA A 8 -52.25 27.44 -22.75
N ARG A 9 -53.17 26.94 -23.58
CA ARG A 9 -53.51 25.51 -23.66
C ARG A 9 -52.36 24.66 -24.21
N ALA A 10 -51.61 25.16 -25.18
CA ALA A 10 -50.43 24.49 -25.72
C ALA A 10 -49.29 24.45 -24.68
N ALA A 11 -49.08 25.56 -23.97
CA ALA A 11 -48.11 25.64 -22.88
C ALA A 11 -48.45 24.65 -21.74
N LEU A 12 -49.71 24.57 -21.32
CA LEU A 12 -50.15 23.61 -20.30
C LEU A 12 -49.97 22.15 -20.73
N ARG A 13 -50.21 21.83 -22.01
CA ARG A 13 -49.98 20.49 -22.55
C ARG A 13 -48.49 20.15 -22.57
N ALA A 14 -47.63 21.11 -22.90
CA ALA A 14 -46.18 20.95 -22.94
C ALA A 14 -45.53 20.69 -21.56
N CYS A 15 -46.28 20.85 -20.48
CA CYS A 15 -45.85 20.47 -19.13
C CYS A 15 -46.02 18.98 -18.86
N VAL A 16 -46.88 18.28 -19.60
CA VAL A 16 -47.22 16.88 -19.32
C VAL A 16 -46.04 15.97 -19.65
N GLU A 17 -45.32 16.21 -20.73
CA GLU A 17 -44.23 15.36 -21.20
C GLU A 17 -43.09 15.25 -20.17
N PRO A 18 -42.50 16.36 -19.66
CA PRO A 18 -41.42 16.27 -18.69
C PRO A 18 -41.90 15.85 -17.27
N LEU A 19 -43.15 16.12 -16.89
CA LEU A 19 -43.72 15.60 -15.65
C LEU A 19 -43.95 14.07 -15.70
N LEU A 20 -44.39 13.54 -16.84
CA LEU A 20 -44.45 12.08 -17.05
C LEU A 20 -43.05 11.47 -17.08
N ALA A 21 -42.06 12.14 -17.68
CA ALA A 21 -40.67 11.70 -17.63
C ALA A 21 -40.13 11.61 -16.20
N TYR A 22 -40.53 12.54 -15.32
CA TYR A 22 -40.21 12.47 -13.90
C TYR A 22 -40.80 11.23 -13.21
N ALA A 23 -42.01 10.79 -13.60
CA ALA A 23 -42.58 9.55 -13.08
C ALA A 23 -41.75 8.30 -13.49
N PHE A 24 -41.18 8.28 -14.69
CA PHE A 24 -40.23 7.22 -15.09
C PHE A 24 -38.93 7.28 -14.29
N ALA A 25 -38.42 8.47 -14.00
CA ALA A 25 -37.25 8.64 -13.13
C ALA A 25 -37.53 8.13 -11.71
N LEU A 26 -38.70 8.44 -11.15
CA LEU A 26 -39.14 7.91 -9.86
C LEU A 26 -39.26 6.39 -9.86
N ALA A 27 -39.82 5.79 -10.92
CA ALA A 27 -39.88 4.33 -11.05
C ALA A 27 -38.48 3.69 -11.10
N ALA A 28 -37.53 4.32 -11.80
CA ALA A 28 -36.14 3.88 -11.80
C ALA A 28 -35.49 4.01 -10.40
N SER A 29 -35.74 5.12 -9.69
CA SER A 29 -35.28 5.30 -8.31
C SER A 29 -35.87 4.27 -7.35
N VAL A 30 -37.16 3.89 -7.51
CA VAL A 30 -37.78 2.80 -6.75
C VAL A 30 -37.08 1.48 -7.05
N GLY A 31 -36.78 1.19 -8.32
CA GLY A 31 -36.03 0.00 -8.71
C GLY A 31 -34.66 -0.08 -8.04
N LEU A 32 -33.90 1.03 -8.03
CA LEU A 32 -32.62 1.10 -7.33
C LEU A 32 -32.77 0.91 -5.81
N MET A 33 -33.77 1.55 -5.20
CA MET A 33 -34.05 1.37 -3.77
C MET A 33 -34.38 -0.09 -3.42
N LEU A 34 -35.23 -0.75 -4.22
CA LEU A 34 -35.60 -2.15 -4.01
C LEU A 34 -34.40 -3.09 -4.16
N LEU A 35 -33.48 -2.80 -5.09
CA LEU A 35 -32.23 -3.55 -5.21
C LEU A 35 -31.39 -3.43 -3.93
N VAL A 36 -31.21 -2.21 -3.41
CA VAL A 36 -30.47 -1.98 -2.16
C VAL A 36 -31.11 -2.71 -0.98
N VAL A 37 -32.44 -2.61 -0.82
CA VAL A 37 -33.16 -3.33 0.24
C VAL A 37 -33.01 -4.85 0.10
N ALA A 38 -33.06 -5.38 -1.12
CA ALA A 38 -32.92 -6.81 -1.37
C ALA A 38 -31.52 -7.34 -1.07
N ALA A 39 -30.45 -6.56 -1.30
CA ALA A 39 -29.10 -6.97 -0.90
C ALA A 39 -28.92 -6.98 0.61
N ILE A 40 -29.39 -5.94 1.32
CA ILE A 40 -29.33 -5.90 2.78
C ILE A 40 -30.08 -7.11 3.38
N ALA A 41 -31.23 -7.48 2.80
CA ALA A 41 -32.00 -8.64 3.25
C ALA A 41 -31.36 -9.99 2.88
N ALA A 42 -30.48 -10.05 1.89
CA ALA A 42 -29.78 -11.27 1.50
C ALA A 42 -28.54 -11.55 2.37
N ASP A 43 -28.02 -10.53 3.04
CA ASP A 43 -26.86 -10.63 3.94
C ASP A 43 -27.24 -11.06 5.38
N SER A 44 -28.52 -10.91 5.75
CA SER A 44 -29.02 -11.15 7.10
C SER A 44 -29.26 -12.63 7.48
N ASP A 45 -28.54 -13.59 6.88
CA ASP A 45 -28.63 -15.00 7.27
C ASP A 45 -27.90 -15.26 8.61
N GLY A 46 -28.60 -14.97 9.72
CA GLY A 46 -28.14 -15.28 11.07
C GLY A 46 -29.03 -14.83 12.25
N GLY A 47 -30.10 -14.07 12.02
CA GLY A 47 -30.97 -13.56 13.10
C GLY A 47 -32.45 -13.85 12.86
N ASP A 48 -33.09 -14.52 13.82
CA ASP A 48 -34.52 -14.89 13.87
C ASP A 48 -35.48 -13.68 14.04
N SER A 49 -35.15 -12.55 13.42
CA SER A 49 -36.00 -11.36 13.41
C SER A 49 -36.71 -11.26 12.06
N ASP A 50 -38.01 -11.55 12.04
CA ASP A 50 -38.90 -11.24 10.92
C ASP A 50 -38.80 -9.73 10.61
N PRO A 51 -38.18 -9.31 9.49
CA PRO A 51 -38.01 -7.89 9.17
C PRO A 51 -39.36 -7.21 8.85
N ALA A 52 -40.46 -7.96 8.81
CA ALA A 52 -41.80 -7.45 8.60
C ALA A 52 -42.51 -7.01 9.90
N GLU A 53 -42.08 -7.44 11.09
CA GLU A 53 -42.80 -7.14 12.35
C GLU A 53 -42.41 -5.80 13.01
N ASP A 54 -41.29 -5.17 12.62
CA ASP A 54 -40.80 -3.93 13.27
C ASP A 54 -40.74 -2.71 12.31
N ILE A 55 -41.62 -2.65 11.30
CA ILE A 55 -41.75 -1.48 10.43
C ILE A 55 -42.52 -0.38 11.17
N ASP A 56 -41.80 0.40 11.99
CA ASP A 56 -42.29 1.62 12.62
C ASP A 56 -42.94 2.54 11.55
N ILE A 57 -43.99 3.29 11.91
CA ILE A 57 -44.66 4.25 11.01
C ILE A 57 -43.66 5.29 10.48
N LYS A 58 -42.56 5.53 11.19
CA LYS A 58 -41.40 6.31 10.73
C LYS A 58 -40.66 5.65 9.54
N ALA A 59 -40.57 4.32 9.49
CA ALA A 59 -39.95 3.57 8.40
C ALA A 59 -40.74 3.67 7.09
N ILE A 60 -42.08 3.75 7.14
CA ILE A 60 -42.92 3.95 5.96
C ILE A 60 -42.66 5.33 5.31
N GLY A 61 -42.50 6.38 6.11
CA GLY A 61 -42.16 7.72 5.62
C GLY A 61 -40.78 7.77 4.94
N THR A 62 -39.81 7.04 5.49
CA THR A 62 -38.46 6.86 4.94
C THR A 62 -38.49 6.11 3.60
N LEU A 63 -39.23 4.99 3.51
CA LEU A 63 -39.38 4.20 2.29
C LEU A 63 -40.03 4.97 1.14
N VAL A 64 -41.00 5.85 1.44
CA VAL A 64 -41.62 6.71 0.41
C VAL A 64 -40.73 7.89 0.03
N GLY A 65 -39.93 8.41 0.96
CA GLY A 65 -39.07 9.58 0.74
C GLY A 65 -37.85 9.29 -0.14
N ILE A 66 -37.18 8.15 0.04
CA ILE A 66 -35.91 7.80 -0.62
C ILE A 66 -35.97 7.94 -2.16
N PRO A 67 -36.97 7.38 -2.88
CA PRO A 67 -37.01 7.48 -4.34
C PRO A 67 -37.06 8.93 -4.86
N PHE A 68 -37.70 9.83 -4.10
CA PHE A 68 -37.78 11.26 -4.44
C PHE A 68 -36.47 11.99 -4.15
N GLN A 69 -35.69 11.53 -3.15
CA GLN A 69 -34.35 12.04 -2.91
C GLN A 69 -33.37 11.57 -3.99
N LEU A 70 -33.40 10.29 -4.35
CA LEU A 70 -32.59 9.74 -5.46
C LEU A 70 -32.92 10.39 -6.80
N ALA A 71 -34.22 10.57 -7.12
CA ALA A 71 -34.63 11.29 -8.32
C ALA A 71 -34.21 12.78 -8.26
N GLY A 72 -34.27 13.41 -7.08
CA GLY A 72 -33.72 14.74 -6.86
C GLY A 72 -32.23 14.81 -7.17
N MET A 73 -31.43 13.90 -6.63
CA MET A 73 -29.98 13.83 -6.90
C MET A 73 -29.70 13.64 -8.39
N ALA A 74 -30.43 12.73 -9.05
CA ALA A 74 -30.28 12.45 -10.48
C ALA A 74 -30.57 13.66 -11.38
N LEU A 75 -31.36 14.62 -10.89
CA LEU A 75 -31.69 15.86 -11.59
C LEU A 75 -30.87 17.07 -11.11
N GLY A 76 -29.74 16.83 -10.44
CA GLY A 76 -28.78 17.87 -10.03
C GLY A 76 -28.93 18.37 -8.59
N GLY A 77 -29.78 17.72 -7.78
CA GLY A 77 -29.86 17.96 -6.34
C GLY A 77 -28.60 17.49 -5.62
N SER A 78 -28.25 18.16 -4.52
CA SER A 78 -27.25 17.64 -3.57
C SER A 78 -27.97 17.15 -2.33
N LEU A 79 -27.70 15.92 -1.92
CA LEU A 79 -28.26 15.31 -0.73
C LEU A 79 -27.67 16.00 0.49
N ARG A 80 -28.49 16.74 1.21
CA ARG A 80 -28.10 17.51 2.39
C ARG A 80 -28.59 16.82 3.65
N LEU A 81 -27.67 16.51 4.54
CA LEU A 81 -27.94 16.14 5.92
C LEU A 81 -27.63 17.35 6.80
N GLY A 82 -28.60 17.83 7.57
CA GLY A 82 -28.38 18.94 8.51
C GLY A 82 -28.98 18.63 9.87
N ALA A 83 -28.23 18.90 10.94
CA ALA A 83 -28.64 18.74 12.33
C ALA A 83 -28.04 19.88 13.18
N GLY A 84 -28.88 20.80 13.66
CA GLY A 84 -28.41 21.96 14.43
C GLY A 84 -27.42 22.83 13.63
N ALA A 85 -26.19 22.99 14.15
CA ALA A 85 -25.12 23.75 13.52
C ALA A 85 -24.30 22.95 12.49
N PHE A 86 -24.56 21.64 12.36
CA PHE A 86 -23.85 20.75 11.44
C PHE A 86 -24.62 20.61 10.12
N SER A 87 -23.91 20.69 8.99
CA SER A 87 -24.46 20.39 7.68
C SER A 87 -23.45 19.68 6.78
N VAL A 88 -23.89 18.62 6.10
CA VAL A 88 -23.13 17.91 5.08
C VAL A 88 -23.96 17.86 3.81
N SER A 89 -23.32 18.04 2.66
CA SER A 89 -23.93 17.92 1.35
C SER A 89 -23.12 17.01 0.44
N LEU A 90 -23.78 16.04 -0.16
CA LEU A 90 -23.25 15.12 -1.15
C LEU A 90 -23.89 15.42 -2.51
N PHE A 91 -23.08 15.84 -3.47
CA PHE A 91 -23.43 15.88 -4.87
C PHE A 91 -22.88 14.64 -5.56
N ALA A 92 -23.74 13.66 -5.79
CA ALA A 92 -23.45 12.52 -6.62
C ALA A 92 -24.75 12.27 -7.41
N PRO A 93 -24.81 12.45 -8.72
CA PRO A 93 -26.03 12.19 -9.51
C PRO A 93 -26.09 10.73 -9.99
N PRO A 94 -27.13 9.93 -9.64
CA PRO A 94 -27.28 8.57 -10.16
C PRO A 94 -27.54 8.59 -11.68
N LEU A 95 -26.48 8.47 -12.48
CA LEU A 95 -26.53 8.76 -13.91
C LEU A 95 -27.46 7.83 -14.70
N LEU A 96 -27.77 6.62 -14.21
CA LEU A 96 -28.80 5.76 -14.80
C LEU A 96 -30.19 6.39 -14.72
N VAL A 97 -30.55 6.97 -13.58
CA VAL A 97 -31.83 7.66 -13.39
C VAL A 97 -31.87 8.94 -14.22
N THR A 98 -30.75 9.67 -14.30
CA THR A 98 -30.60 10.83 -15.17
C THR A 98 -30.82 10.45 -16.65
N ALA A 99 -30.24 9.35 -17.09
CA ALA A 99 -30.38 8.84 -18.46
C ALA A 99 -31.83 8.45 -18.77
N VAL A 100 -32.52 7.77 -17.84
CA VAL A 100 -33.95 7.42 -17.97
C VAL A 100 -34.80 8.68 -18.13
N PHE A 101 -34.56 9.71 -17.29
CA PHE A 101 -35.28 10.97 -17.37
C PHE A 101 -35.06 11.67 -18.72
N VAL A 102 -33.80 11.87 -19.13
CA VAL A 102 -33.42 12.52 -20.40
C VAL A 102 -34.02 11.79 -21.59
N ALA A 103 -33.93 10.46 -21.64
CA ALA A 103 -34.50 9.65 -22.70
C ALA A 103 -36.03 9.74 -22.73
N ALA A 104 -36.69 9.70 -21.58
CA ALA A 104 -38.14 9.84 -21.49
C ALA A 104 -38.63 11.22 -21.95
N VAL A 105 -38.01 12.31 -21.48
CA VAL A 105 -38.33 13.68 -21.94
C VAL A 105 -38.16 13.79 -23.44
N PHE A 106 -37.05 13.27 -23.97
CA PHE A 106 -36.74 13.27 -25.39
C PHE A 106 -37.82 12.56 -26.22
N ILE A 107 -38.13 11.30 -25.88
CA ILE A 107 -39.08 10.45 -26.61
C ILE A 107 -40.50 11.04 -26.53
N LEU A 108 -40.93 11.45 -25.34
CA LEU A 108 -42.27 12.01 -25.13
C LEU A 108 -42.44 13.34 -25.87
N SER A 109 -41.43 14.22 -25.82
CA SER A 109 -41.45 15.48 -26.55
C SER A 109 -41.42 15.28 -28.07
N GLN A 110 -40.67 14.28 -28.57
CA GLN A 110 -40.66 13.92 -29.98
C GLN A 110 -42.03 13.40 -30.44
N ARG A 111 -42.68 12.54 -29.65
CA ARG A 111 -44.02 12.02 -29.94
C ARG A 111 -45.06 13.13 -29.91
N ALA A 112 -45.00 14.02 -28.92
CA ALA A 112 -45.90 15.16 -28.80
C ALA A 112 -45.77 16.13 -29.99
N GLU A 113 -44.55 16.42 -30.44
CA GLU A 113 -44.30 17.26 -31.60
C GLU A 113 -44.78 16.61 -32.92
N ARG A 114 -44.67 15.28 -33.05
CA ARG A 114 -45.24 14.55 -34.21
C ARG A 114 -46.77 14.57 -34.21
N ALA A 115 -47.39 14.47 -33.03
CA ALA A 115 -48.84 14.50 -32.89
C ALA A 115 -49.44 15.90 -33.11
N THR A 116 -48.78 16.93 -32.57
CA THR A 116 -49.17 18.33 -32.72
C THR A 116 -47.93 19.17 -33.03
N PRO A 117 -47.60 19.37 -34.32
CA PRO A 117 -46.42 20.13 -34.73
C PRO A 117 -46.51 21.61 -34.33
N SER A 118 -45.42 22.12 -33.76
CA SER A 118 -45.26 23.55 -33.48
C SER A 118 -45.07 24.32 -34.79
N ALA A 119 -45.60 25.54 -34.88
CA ALA A 119 -45.56 26.34 -36.11
C ALA A 119 -44.15 26.89 -36.40
N SER A 120 -43.30 27.04 -35.39
CA SER A 120 -41.96 27.61 -35.55
C SER A 120 -40.93 27.11 -34.52
N THR A 121 -39.64 27.32 -34.80
CA THR A 121 -38.55 27.00 -33.85
C THR A 121 -38.66 27.77 -32.52
N PRO A 122 -38.97 29.08 -32.51
CA PRO A 122 -39.19 29.81 -31.26
C PRO A 122 -40.34 29.22 -30.43
N GLU A 123 -41.43 28.80 -31.06
CA GLU A 123 -42.55 28.17 -30.37
C GLU A 123 -42.14 26.88 -29.65
N ARG A 124 -41.31 26.03 -30.29
CA ARG A 124 -40.77 24.82 -29.64
C ARG A 124 -39.92 25.12 -28.42
N VAL A 125 -39.07 26.15 -28.52
CA VAL A 125 -38.19 26.58 -27.43
C VAL A 125 -39.04 27.09 -26.27
N ILE A 126 -40.09 27.88 -26.54
CA ILE A 126 -41.00 28.38 -25.50
C ILE A 126 -41.78 27.23 -24.84
N LEU A 127 -42.30 26.28 -25.62
CA LEU A 127 -43.01 25.12 -25.08
C LEU A 127 -42.10 24.23 -24.23
N ALA A 128 -40.87 23.97 -24.69
CA ALA A 128 -39.87 23.24 -23.91
C ALA A 128 -39.50 23.97 -22.62
N ALA A 129 -39.33 25.30 -22.66
CA ALA A 129 -39.04 26.09 -21.47
C ALA A 129 -40.19 26.05 -20.46
N ALA A 130 -41.44 26.19 -20.92
CA ALA A 130 -42.62 26.11 -20.06
C ALA A 130 -42.71 24.76 -19.33
N GLY A 131 -42.54 23.65 -20.06
CA GLY A 131 -42.55 22.32 -19.47
C GLY A 131 -41.38 22.06 -18.51
N ALA A 132 -40.18 22.53 -18.87
CA ALA A 132 -39.00 22.43 -18.03
C ALA A 132 -39.14 23.21 -16.73
N SER A 133 -39.65 24.45 -16.78
CA SER A 133 -39.90 25.26 -15.58
C SER A 133 -40.95 24.63 -14.67
N ALA A 134 -42.06 24.15 -15.23
CA ALA A 134 -43.10 23.47 -14.45
C ALA A 134 -42.54 22.22 -13.74
N THR A 135 -41.71 21.44 -14.44
CA THR A 135 -41.09 20.23 -13.89
C THR A 135 -40.07 20.58 -12.81
N ALA A 136 -39.18 21.55 -13.05
CA ALA A 136 -38.19 21.98 -12.06
C ALA A 136 -38.83 22.44 -10.74
N VAL A 137 -39.93 23.20 -10.82
CA VAL A 137 -40.72 23.59 -9.64
C VAL A 137 -41.36 22.37 -8.98
N ALA A 138 -42.03 21.52 -9.74
CA ALA A 138 -42.73 20.35 -9.21
C ALA A 138 -41.78 19.38 -8.50
N VAL A 139 -40.63 19.09 -9.11
CA VAL A 139 -39.61 18.20 -8.52
C VAL A 139 -39.02 18.83 -7.25
N ALA A 140 -38.63 20.11 -7.29
CA ALA A 140 -38.08 20.77 -6.10
C ALA A 140 -39.06 20.77 -4.93
N ILE A 141 -40.35 21.01 -5.19
CA ILE A 141 -41.40 20.94 -4.17
C ILE A 141 -41.58 19.50 -3.68
N ALA A 142 -41.70 18.51 -4.57
CA ALA A 142 -41.90 17.12 -4.20
C ALA A 142 -40.74 16.59 -3.33
N THR A 143 -39.48 16.81 -3.77
CA THR A 143 -38.27 16.42 -3.03
C THR A 143 -38.20 17.10 -1.65
N ARG A 144 -38.65 18.35 -1.52
CA ARG A 144 -38.67 19.08 -0.23
C ARG A 144 -39.80 18.64 0.70
N LEU A 145 -40.97 18.34 0.16
CA LEU A 145 -42.12 17.85 0.93
C LEU A 145 -41.83 16.46 1.50
N LEU A 146 -41.20 15.61 0.70
CA LEU A 146 -40.80 14.25 1.05
C LEU A 146 -39.39 14.18 1.67
N ALA A 147 -38.92 15.30 2.22
CA ALA A 147 -37.70 15.34 3.00
C ALA A 147 -37.87 14.50 4.28
N MET A 148 -36.87 13.67 4.55
CA MET A 148 -36.85 12.85 5.75
C MET A 148 -36.40 13.71 6.94
N ARG A 149 -37.12 13.61 8.06
CA ARG A 149 -36.86 14.42 9.27
C ARG A 149 -36.99 13.52 10.50
N SER A 150 -35.96 13.50 11.34
CA SER A 150 -35.98 12.85 12.66
C SER A 150 -35.13 13.64 13.63
N ASP A 151 -35.62 13.84 14.85
CA ASP A 151 -34.85 14.36 16.00
C ASP A 151 -34.02 15.63 15.71
N GLY A 152 -34.62 16.60 15.01
CA GLY A 152 -33.97 17.87 14.66
C GLY A 152 -33.01 17.78 13.47
N ALA A 153 -32.77 16.59 12.93
CA ALA A 153 -32.06 16.36 11.68
C ALA A 153 -33.03 16.35 10.48
N SER A 154 -32.55 16.83 9.33
CA SER A 154 -33.26 16.71 8.06
C SER A 154 -32.34 16.24 6.94
N LEU A 155 -32.83 15.31 6.13
CA LEU A 155 -32.16 14.74 4.96
C LEU A 155 -32.99 15.02 3.71
N HIS A 156 -32.45 15.77 2.76
CA HIS A 156 -33.11 16.05 1.48
C HIS A 156 -32.17 16.46 0.36
N ALA A 157 -32.53 16.13 -0.88
CA ALA A 157 -31.84 16.55 -2.11
C ALA A 157 -32.34 17.89 -2.67
N ALA A 158 -33.34 18.51 -2.03
CA ALA A 158 -33.89 19.78 -2.49
C ALA A 158 -32.85 20.91 -2.34
N SER A 159 -32.32 21.37 -3.46
CA SER A 159 -31.30 22.42 -3.53
C SER A 159 -31.54 23.36 -4.72
N VAL A 160 -30.80 24.47 -4.79
CA VAL A 160 -30.80 25.34 -5.97
C VAL A 160 -30.30 24.57 -7.20
N GLY A 161 -29.34 23.66 -7.00
CA GLY A 161 -28.84 22.74 -8.03
C GLY A 161 -29.95 21.87 -8.62
N LEU A 162 -30.86 21.33 -7.80
CA LEU A 162 -32.00 20.54 -8.26
C LEU A 162 -32.87 21.34 -9.24
N PHE A 163 -33.21 22.58 -8.91
CA PHE A 163 -34.04 23.41 -9.77
C PHE A 163 -33.37 23.67 -11.12
N LEU A 164 -32.10 24.07 -11.10
CA LEU A 164 -31.34 24.39 -12.31
C LEU A 164 -31.05 23.14 -13.16
N GLY A 165 -30.67 22.03 -12.53
CA GLY A 165 -30.40 20.76 -13.19
C GLY A 165 -31.65 20.16 -13.81
N ALA A 166 -32.76 20.09 -13.08
CA ALA A 166 -34.04 19.61 -13.60
C ALA A 166 -34.52 20.47 -14.78
N PHE A 167 -34.38 21.79 -14.68
CA PHE A 167 -34.69 22.69 -15.79
C PHE A 167 -33.79 22.42 -17.00
N ALA A 168 -32.47 22.38 -16.84
CA ALA A 168 -31.52 22.21 -17.94
C ALA A 168 -31.70 20.86 -18.66
N LEU A 169 -31.83 19.78 -17.89
CA LEU A 169 -32.05 18.43 -18.42
C LEU A 169 -33.40 18.34 -19.16
N ALA A 170 -34.48 18.83 -18.55
CA ALA A 170 -35.81 18.80 -19.17
C ALA A 170 -35.86 19.68 -20.43
N PHE A 171 -35.32 20.91 -20.35
CA PHE A 171 -35.32 21.86 -21.46
C PHE A 171 -34.51 21.33 -22.64
N GLY A 172 -33.24 20.94 -22.41
CA GLY A 172 -32.35 20.45 -23.45
C GLY A 172 -32.92 19.21 -24.16
N SER A 173 -33.40 18.26 -23.37
CA SER A 173 -34.00 17.01 -23.89
C SER A 173 -35.30 17.26 -24.65
N ALA A 174 -36.14 18.18 -24.17
CA ALA A 174 -37.41 18.53 -24.84
C ALA A 174 -37.15 19.26 -26.15
N VAL A 175 -36.22 20.23 -26.19
CA VAL A 175 -35.81 20.91 -27.42
C VAL A 175 -35.26 19.89 -28.41
N ALA A 176 -34.35 19.02 -27.98
CA ALA A 176 -33.78 17.97 -28.82
C ALA A 176 -34.86 17.05 -29.39
N GLY A 177 -35.79 16.56 -28.56
CA GLY A 177 -36.89 15.68 -28.97
C GLY A 177 -37.82 16.34 -30.00
N ARG A 178 -38.21 17.59 -29.77
CA ARG A 178 -39.06 18.36 -30.69
C ARG A 178 -38.34 18.64 -32.02
N VAL A 179 -37.05 18.95 -31.99
CA VAL A 179 -36.25 19.14 -33.22
C VAL A 179 -36.11 17.82 -33.98
N ALA A 180 -35.88 16.71 -33.27
CA ALA A 180 -35.80 15.36 -33.84
C ALA A 180 -37.06 14.95 -34.62
N ALA A 181 -38.23 15.43 -34.19
CA ALA A 181 -39.50 15.15 -34.86
C ALA A 181 -39.52 15.65 -36.31
N GLN A 182 -38.69 16.63 -36.66
CA GLN A 182 -38.54 17.15 -38.03
C GLN A 182 -37.55 16.36 -38.90
N GLY A 183 -36.96 15.27 -38.38
CA GLY A 183 -36.11 14.36 -39.15
C GLY A 183 -34.61 14.56 -38.97
N SER A 184 -34.13 15.63 -38.32
CA SER A 184 -32.72 15.77 -37.93
C SER A 184 -32.58 16.46 -36.57
N LEU A 185 -31.87 15.79 -35.66
CA LEU A 185 -31.47 16.32 -34.35
C LEU A 185 -30.43 17.45 -34.45
N TRP A 186 -29.62 17.39 -35.51
CA TRP A 186 -28.43 18.21 -35.62
C TRP A 186 -28.74 19.53 -36.33
N PRO A 187 -28.13 20.64 -35.88
CA PRO A 187 -28.24 21.91 -36.56
C PRO A 187 -27.77 21.82 -38.01
N ARG A 188 -28.41 22.58 -38.91
CA ARG A 188 -28.05 22.59 -40.34
C ARG A 188 -26.63 23.11 -40.62
N TRP A 189 -26.05 23.88 -39.70
CA TRP A 189 -24.68 24.38 -39.81
C TRP A 189 -23.62 23.32 -39.47
N LEU A 190 -24.00 22.21 -38.82
CA LEU A 190 -23.04 21.17 -38.44
C LEU A 190 -22.79 20.24 -39.65
N PRO A 191 -21.53 20.10 -40.11
CA PRO A 191 -21.20 19.25 -41.25
C PRO A 191 -21.60 17.77 -41.00
N PRO A 192 -21.92 17.00 -42.06
CA PRO A 192 -22.19 15.56 -41.95
C PRO A 192 -21.08 14.78 -41.22
N ASP A 193 -19.81 15.14 -41.44
CA ASP A 193 -18.66 14.53 -40.76
C ASP A 193 -18.67 14.79 -39.26
N GLY A 194 -18.98 16.01 -38.82
CA GLY A 194 -19.11 16.33 -37.40
C GLY A 194 -20.21 15.51 -36.71
N ARG A 195 -21.35 15.32 -37.39
CA ARG A 195 -22.46 14.48 -36.87
C ARG A 195 -22.05 13.02 -36.71
N ARG A 196 -21.33 12.47 -37.70
CA ARG A 196 -20.82 11.09 -37.64
C ARG A 196 -19.75 10.95 -36.56
N ALA A 197 -18.85 11.93 -36.42
CA ALA A 197 -17.78 11.93 -35.44
C ALA A 197 -18.35 11.95 -34.02
N LEU A 198 -19.34 12.81 -33.77
CA LEU A 198 -20.01 12.91 -32.48
C LEU A 198 -20.77 11.61 -32.15
N HIS A 199 -21.47 11.02 -33.13
CA HIS A 199 -22.10 9.71 -32.93
C HIS A 199 -21.09 8.59 -32.63
N LEU A 200 -19.93 8.60 -33.29
CA LEU A 200 -18.88 7.62 -33.06
C LEU A 200 -18.29 7.74 -31.65
N VAL A 201 -17.91 8.95 -31.21
CA VAL A 201 -17.36 9.12 -29.85
C VAL A 201 -18.39 8.81 -28.78
N THR A 202 -19.68 9.17 -28.98
CA THR A 202 -20.74 8.78 -28.05
C THR A 202 -20.83 7.27 -27.93
N GLN A 203 -20.75 6.52 -29.03
CA GLN A 203 -20.73 5.06 -28.97
C GLN A 203 -19.48 4.49 -28.32
N HIS A 204 -18.31 5.10 -28.55
CA HIS A 204 -17.07 4.69 -27.93
C HIS A 204 -17.13 4.83 -26.41
N VAL A 205 -17.55 5.99 -25.92
CA VAL A 205 -17.76 6.26 -24.48
C VAL A 205 -18.81 5.32 -23.89
N LEU A 206 -19.97 5.17 -24.53
CA LEU A 206 -21.02 4.27 -24.03
C LEU A 206 -20.61 2.80 -24.05
N ALA A 207 -19.82 2.36 -25.03
CA ALA A 207 -19.29 1.00 -25.08
C ALA A 207 -18.31 0.76 -23.93
N TYR A 208 -17.46 1.74 -23.63
CA TYR A 208 -16.56 1.66 -22.48
C TYR A 208 -17.35 1.54 -21.17
N VAL A 209 -18.32 2.43 -20.94
CA VAL A 209 -19.20 2.38 -19.76
C VAL A 209 -19.96 1.05 -19.67
N ALA A 210 -20.50 0.56 -20.78
CA ALA A 210 -21.25 -0.70 -20.80
C ALA A 210 -20.40 -1.94 -20.50
N VAL A 211 -19.08 -1.88 -20.70
CA VAL A 211 -18.14 -2.95 -20.35
C VAL A 211 -17.67 -2.81 -18.91
N VAL A 212 -17.27 -1.61 -18.49
CA VAL A 212 -16.69 -1.38 -17.16
C VAL A 212 -17.72 -1.57 -16.05
N VAL A 213 -18.97 -1.13 -16.22
CA VAL A 213 -19.98 -1.23 -15.15
C VAL A 213 -20.24 -2.69 -14.71
N PRO A 214 -20.51 -3.64 -15.62
CA PRO A 214 -20.68 -5.04 -15.22
C PRO A 214 -19.40 -5.67 -14.64
N VAL A 215 -18.23 -5.34 -15.19
CA VAL A 215 -16.96 -5.87 -14.68
C VAL A 215 -16.69 -5.37 -13.27
N ALA A 216 -16.85 -4.07 -13.02
CA ALA A 216 -16.72 -3.48 -11.69
C ALA A 216 -17.75 -4.05 -10.70
N ALA A 217 -18.99 -4.29 -11.14
CA ALA A 217 -20.02 -4.91 -10.29
C ALA A 217 -19.65 -6.35 -9.89
N VAL A 218 -19.12 -7.15 -10.81
CA VAL A 218 -18.67 -8.52 -10.52
C VAL A 218 -17.43 -8.51 -9.62
N TRP A 219 -16.49 -7.61 -9.88
CA TRP A 219 -15.29 -7.47 -9.05
C TRP A 219 -15.64 -7.07 -7.61
N LEU A 220 -16.43 -6.01 -7.42
CA LEU A 220 -16.90 -5.60 -6.09
C LEU A 220 -17.78 -6.65 -5.40
N LEU A 221 -18.50 -7.49 -6.16
CA LEU A 221 -19.25 -8.61 -5.61
C LEU A 221 -18.33 -9.67 -4.99
N ILE A 222 -17.20 -9.95 -5.64
CA ILE A 222 -16.22 -10.94 -5.20
C ILE A 222 -15.44 -10.40 -3.99
N GLU A 223 -14.99 -9.15 -4.09
CA GLU A 223 -14.08 -8.54 -3.11
C GLU A 223 -14.77 -8.05 -1.84
N SER A 224 -15.94 -7.42 -2.01
CA SER A 224 -16.58 -6.63 -0.95
C SER A 224 -18.07 -6.97 -0.78
N GLY A 225 -18.52 -8.08 -1.37
CA GLY A 225 -19.87 -8.60 -1.20
C GLY A 225 -20.96 -7.89 -2.01
N PRO A 226 -22.23 -8.32 -1.84
CA PRO A 226 -23.35 -7.90 -2.69
C PRO A 226 -23.72 -6.42 -2.53
N GLU A 227 -23.47 -5.82 -1.37
CA GLU A 227 -23.72 -4.39 -1.12
C GLU A 227 -22.79 -3.50 -1.96
N ALA A 228 -21.50 -3.80 -2.00
CA ALA A 228 -20.52 -3.09 -2.83
C ALA A 228 -20.81 -3.25 -4.33
N ALA A 229 -21.20 -4.46 -4.76
CA ALA A 229 -21.65 -4.71 -6.13
C ALA A 229 -22.82 -3.81 -6.54
N LEU A 230 -23.76 -3.55 -5.63
CA LEU A 230 -24.87 -2.63 -5.88
C LEU A 230 -24.45 -1.17 -5.95
N PHE A 231 -23.43 -0.74 -5.19
CA PHE A 231 -22.83 0.57 -5.40
C PHE A 231 -22.32 0.72 -6.84
N ALA A 232 -21.68 -0.32 -7.40
CA ALA A 232 -21.32 -0.36 -8.81
C ALA A 232 -22.55 -0.35 -9.76
N VAL A 233 -23.70 -0.86 -9.38
CA VAL A 233 -24.91 -0.73 -10.23
C VAL A 233 -25.47 0.69 -10.22
N VAL A 234 -25.53 1.32 -9.05
CA VAL A 234 -26.10 2.68 -8.87
C VAL A 234 -25.17 3.75 -9.43
N TRP A 235 -23.88 3.68 -9.05
CA TRP A 235 -22.84 4.67 -9.34
C TRP A 235 -21.86 4.22 -10.42
N GLY A 236 -22.02 3.00 -10.94
CA GLY A 236 -21.15 2.44 -11.97
C GLY A 236 -20.89 3.36 -13.14
N PRO A 237 -21.89 4.04 -13.74
CA PRO A 237 -21.59 4.93 -14.85
C PRO A 237 -20.65 6.07 -14.47
N THR A 238 -20.73 6.60 -13.24
CA THR A 238 -19.80 7.62 -12.73
C THR A 238 -18.40 7.05 -12.57
N VAL A 239 -18.28 5.88 -11.92
CA VAL A 239 -17.01 5.16 -11.78
C VAL A 239 -16.41 4.79 -13.14
N ALA A 240 -17.24 4.39 -14.09
CA ALA A 240 -16.83 4.08 -15.45
C ALA A 240 -16.35 5.30 -16.22
N PHE A 241 -16.84 6.51 -15.90
CA PHE A 241 -16.27 7.74 -16.43
C PHE A 241 -14.89 8.06 -15.84
N TRP A 242 -14.66 7.78 -14.54
CA TRP A 242 -13.32 7.82 -13.95
C TRP A 242 -12.39 6.84 -14.63
N ALA A 243 -12.79 5.56 -14.72
CA ALA A 243 -12.06 4.52 -15.41
C ALA A 243 -11.82 4.84 -16.90
N PHE A 244 -12.75 5.54 -17.56
CA PHE A 244 -12.57 6.02 -18.94
C PHE A 244 -11.45 7.06 -19.02
N GLY A 245 -11.40 8.01 -18.09
CA GLY A 245 -10.32 8.98 -17.99
C GLY A 245 -8.98 8.29 -17.80
N LEU A 246 -8.88 7.41 -16.80
CA LEU A 246 -7.67 6.65 -16.47
C LEU A 246 -7.19 5.78 -17.63
N GLY A 247 -8.08 5.00 -18.26
CA GLY A 247 -7.75 4.14 -19.39
C GLY A 247 -7.28 4.91 -20.65
N HIS A 248 -7.63 6.19 -20.80
CA HIS A 248 -7.15 7.02 -21.90
C HIS A 248 -5.85 7.76 -21.57
N VAL A 249 -5.13 7.35 -20.52
CA VAL A 249 -3.93 8.05 -20.02
C VAL A 249 -4.28 9.47 -19.55
N GLY A 250 -5.48 9.62 -19.01
CA GLY A 250 -5.90 10.78 -18.23
C GLY A 250 -5.67 10.54 -16.74
N ALA A 251 -6.25 11.41 -15.92
CA ALA A 251 -6.25 11.27 -14.47
C ALA A 251 -7.65 11.55 -13.89
N VAL A 252 -7.84 11.12 -12.66
CA VAL A 252 -8.94 11.53 -11.78
C VAL A 252 -8.37 12.54 -10.79
N THR A 253 -8.98 13.72 -10.73
CA THR A 253 -8.65 14.71 -9.70
C THR A 253 -9.47 14.42 -8.46
N ALA A 254 -8.80 14.17 -7.33
CA ALA A 254 -9.41 13.97 -6.02
C ALA A 254 -8.59 14.74 -4.98
N LEU A 255 -9.24 15.46 -4.05
CA LEU A 255 -8.58 16.23 -2.99
C LEU A 255 -7.50 17.24 -3.45
N GLY A 256 -7.50 17.64 -4.73
CA GLY A 256 -6.49 18.53 -5.31
C GLY A 256 -5.32 17.81 -5.96
N GLU A 257 -5.24 16.50 -5.78
CA GLU A 257 -4.23 15.61 -6.36
C GLU A 257 -4.77 14.90 -7.61
N GLN A 258 -3.87 14.38 -8.43
CA GLN A 258 -4.19 13.64 -9.64
C GLN A 258 -3.83 12.18 -9.42
N GLN A 259 -4.81 11.31 -9.59
CA GLN A 259 -4.68 9.86 -9.51
C GLN A 259 -4.70 9.29 -10.92
N PHE A 260 -3.74 8.44 -11.24
CA PHE A 260 -3.56 7.77 -12.53
C PHE A 260 -3.95 6.30 -12.44
N ALA A 261 -3.94 5.61 -13.60
CA ALA A 261 -4.40 4.22 -13.66
C ALA A 261 -3.45 3.26 -12.92
N TRP A 262 -2.15 3.55 -12.95
CA TRP A 262 -1.10 2.73 -12.32
C TRP A 262 -1.02 2.94 -10.81
N ASP A 263 -1.49 4.08 -10.29
CA ASP A 263 -1.64 4.34 -8.84
C ASP A 263 -2.74 3.45 -8.21
N LEU A 264 -3.52 2.72 -9.02
CA LEU A 264 -4.58 1.80 -8.55
C LEU A 264 -4.15 0.32 -8.63
N GLY A 265 -2.84 0.07 -8.73
CA GLY A 265 -2.26 -1.25 -8.90
C GLY A 265 -2.14 -1.71 -10.36
N TRP A 266 -1.30 -2.72 -10.58
CA TRP A 266 -0.89 -3.17 -11.91
C TRP A 266 -2.08 -3.65 -12.77
N PHE A 267 -3.06 -4.33 -12.17
CA PHE A 267 -4.19 -4.89 -12.90
C PHE A 267 -5.02 -3.79 -13.59
N LEU A 268 -5.40 -2.75 -12.84
CA LEU A 268 -6.15 -1.61 -13.38
C LEU A 268 -5.29 -0.73 -14.30
N GLY A 269 -4.01 -0.58 -13.96
CA GLY A 269 -2.99 0.10 -14.78
C GLY A 269 -2.85 -0.49 -16.19
N VAL A 270 -3.11 -1.79 -16.37
CA VAL A 270 -3.01 -2.49 -17.66
C VAL A 270 -4.35 -2.67 -18.35
N VAL A 271 -5.37 -3.12 -17.61
CA VAL A 271 -6.67 -3.51 -18.20
C VAL A 271 -7.42 -2.31 -18.76
N LEU A 272 -7.42 -1.17 -18.05
CA LEU A 272 -8.13 0.03 -18.49
C LEU A 272 -7.53 0.61 -19.79
N PRO A 273 -6.20 0.80 -19.91
CA PRO A 273 -5.60 1.23 -21.18
C PRO A 273 -5.75 0.22 -22.31
N LEU A 274 -5.65 -1.08 -22.03
CA LEU A 274 -5.86 -2.12 -23.04
C LEU A 274 -7.28 -2.04 -23.62
N LEU A 275 -8.31 -1.87 -22.77
CA LEU A 275 -9.69 -1.69 -23.20
C LEU A 275 -9.85 -0.43 -24.06
N ALA A 276 -9.22 0.69 -23.67
CA ALA A 276 -9.23 1.94 -24.45
C ALA A 276 -8.60 1.74 -25.85
N VAL A 277 -7.47 1.03 -25.94
CA VAL A 277 -6.80 0.71 -27.22
C VAL A 277 -7.69 -0.17 -28.11
N VAL A 278 -8.29 -1.23 -27.56
CA VAL A 278 -9.19 -2.13 -28.30
C VAL A 278 -10.39 -1.36 -28.86
N LEU A 279 -11.03 -0.53 -28.04
CA LEU A 279 -12.17 0.28 -28.47
C LEU A 279 -11.78 1.40 -29.44
N THR A 280 -10.53 1.88 -29.40
CA THR A 280 -9.98 2.84 -30.35
C THR A 280 -9.79 2.21 -31.74
N LEU A 281 -9.29 0.97 -31.80
CA LEU A 281 -9.21 0.20 -33.04
C LEU A 281 -10.60 -0.06 -33.62
N ALA A 282 -11.56 -0.45 -32.79
CA ALA A 282 -12.95 -0.63 -33.19
C ALA A 282 -13.55 0.69 -33.73
N SER A 283 -13.28 1.82 -33.06
CA SER A 283 -13.67 3.16 -33.50
C SER A 283 -13.06 3.52 -34.86
N ALA A 284 -11.78 3.23 -35.07
CA ALA A 284 -11.10 3.50 -36.33
C ALA A 284 -11.69 2.69 -37.50
N ILE A 285 -12.01 1.41 -37.27
CA ILE A 285 -12.68 0.55 -38.26
C ILE A 285 -14.10 1.06 -38.53
N ALA A 286 -14.88 1.39 -37.48
CA ALA A 286 -16.21 1.94 -37.63
C ALA A 286 -16.19 3.26 -38.40
N TRP A 287 -15.23 4.14 -38.12
CA TRP A 287 -15.05 5.39 -38.83
C TRP A 287 -14.78 5.19 -40.31
N HIS A 288 -13.85 4.29 -40.65
CA HIS A 288 -13.55 3.92 -42.03
C HIS A 288 -14.79 3.40 -42.76
N LEU A 289 -15.52 2.44 -42.17
CA LEU A 289 -16.73 1.85 -42.76
C LEU A 289 -17.87 2.85 -42.94
N ARG A 290 -18.05 3.79 -42.00
CA ARG A 290 -19.11 4.82 -42.05
C ARG A 290 -18.79 5.99 -42.97
N ARG A 291 -17.50 6.30 -43.13
CA ARG A 291 -17.05 7.40 -44.00
C ARG A 291 -17.05 6.97 -45.46
N GLY A 292 -16.70 5.70 -45.73
CA GLY A 292 -16.57 5.15 -47.07
C GLY A 292 -15.34 5.70 -47.81
N ASP A 293 -15.20 5.34 -49.08
CA ASP A 293 -14.06 5.72 -49.93
C ASP A 293 -14.27 7.07 -50.65
N ASP A 294 -15.03 7.99 -50.06
CA ASP A 294 -15.31 9.29 -50.68
C ASP A 294 -14.04 10.15 -50.74
N ARG A 295 -13.38 10.10 -51.90
CA ARG A 295 -12.04 10.68 -52.12
C ARG A 295 -12.04 12.20 -52.03
N GLU A 296 -13.16 12.85 -52.28
CA GLU A 296 -13.27 14.31 -52.21
C GLU A 296 -13.30 14.80 -50.77
N LEU A 297 -14.08 14.13 -49.90
CA LEU A 297 -14.11 14.39 -48.46
C LEU A 297 -12.75 14.15 -47.81
N LEU A 298 -12.09 13.03 -48.14
CA LEU A 298 -10.78 12.67 -47.57
C LEU A 298 -9.65 13.61 -47.97
N ALA A 299 -9.80 14.32 -49.09
CA ALA A 299 -8.83 15.31 -49.58
C ALA A 299 -8.94 16.67 -48.88
N MET A 300 -10.07 16.99 -48.24
CA MET A 300 -10.25 18.25 -47.53
C MET A 300 -9.43 18.27 -46.22
N PRO A 301 -8.54 19.25 -46.00
CA PRO A 301 -7.76 19.33 -44.75
C PRO A 301 -8.63 19.39 -43.50
N ALA A 302 -9.79 20.06 -43.58
CA ALA A 302 -10.74 20.16 -42.47
C ALA A 302 -11.31 18.80 -42.00
N SER A 303 -11.29 17.77 -42.85
CA SER A 303 -11.77 16.42 -42.49
C SER A 303 -10.93 15.74 -41.39
N TRP A 304 -9.69 16.19 -41.18
CA TRP A 304 -8.81 15.70 -40.11
C TRP A 304 -9.21 16.21 -38.72
N ALA A 305 -9.91 17.35 -38.65
CA ALA A 305 -10.26 17.97 -37.38
C ALA A 305 -11.57 17.43 -36.78
N SER A 306 -12.38 16.68 -37.53
CA SER A 306 -13.70 16.25 -37.08
C SER A 306 -13.66 15.33 -35.86
N LEU A 307 -12.75 14.35 -35.85
CA LEU A 307 -12.61 13.42 -34.72
C LEU A 307 -11.91 14.06 -33.52
N PRO A 308 -10.78 14.78 -33.65
CA PRO A 308 -10.18 15.51 -32.53
C PRO A 308 -11.16 16.44 -31.81
N ILE A 309 -11.93 17.24 -32.56
CA ILE A 309 -12.92 18.15 -31.98
C ILE A 309 -14.04 17.38 -31.30
N ALA A 310 -14.54 16.30 -31.91
CA ALA A 310 -15.60 15.49 -31.32
C ALA A 310 -15.15 14.80 -30.03
N TYR A 311 -13.95 14.21 -30.01
CA TYR A 311 -13.39 13.56 -28.83
C TYR A 311 -13.06 14.55 -27.71
N GLY A 312 -12.45 15.70 -28.02
CA GLY A 312 -12.21 16.75 -27.02
C GLY A 312 -13.52 17.31 -26.45
N SER A 313 -14.55 17.48 -27.28
CA SER A 313 -15.88 17.92 -26.82
C SER A 313 -16.57 16.87 -25.93
N ALA A 314 -16.41 15.59 -26.25
CA ALA A 314 -16.95 14.49 -25.45
C ALA A 314 -16.24 14.39 -24.09
N ALA A 315 -14.93 14.64 -24.03
CA ALA A 315 -14.17 14.66 -22.79
C ALA A 315 -14.70 15.70 -21.80
N LEU A 316 -15.08 16.90 -22.26
CA LEU A 316 -15.72 17.88 -21.38
C LEU A 316 -17.01 17.33 -20.75
N VAL A 317 -17.81 16.59 -21.53
CA VAL A 317 -19.03 15.94 -21.01
C VAL A 317 -18.68 14.85 -20.00
N VAL A 318 -17.65 14.04 -20.26
CA VAL A 318 -17.14 13.02 -19.32
C VAL A 318 -16.70 13.68 -18.01
N CYS A 319 -15.92 14.76 -18.07
CA CYS A 319 -15.51 15.53 -16.88
C CYS A 319 -16.70 15.98 -16.05
N LEU A 320 -17.69 16.62 -16.68
CA LEU A 320 -18.88 17.13 -15.98
C LEU A 320 -19.77 16.03 -15.41
N LEU A 321 -19.92 14.90 -16.10
CA LEU A 321 -20.73 13.77 -15.62
C LEU A 321 -20.04 12.96 -14.53
N SER A 322 -18.70 12.96 -14.53
CA SER A 322 -17.89 12.27 -13.53
C SER A 322 -17.79 13.00 -12.19
N THR A 323 -18.36 14.20 -12.07
CA THR A 323 -18.22 15.01 -10.86
C THR A 323 -19.02 14.46 -9.69
N VAL A 324 -18.31 14.13 -8.63
CA VAL A 324 -18.82 13.86 -7.29
C VAL A 324 -18.27 14.94 -6.36
N GLY A 325 -19.07 15.44 -5.43
CA GLY A 325 -18.65 16.47 -4.48
C GLY A 325 -19.17 16.20 -3.09
N LEU A 326 -18.31 16.35 -2.10
CA LEU A 326 -18.69 16.30 -0.68
C LEU A 326 -18.30 17.63 -0.05
N SER A 327 -19.25 18.25 0.65
CA SER A 327 -19.00 19.48 1.40
C SER A 327 -19.62 19.38 2.78
N GLY A 328 -18.90 19.80 3.82
CA GLY A 328 -19.39 19.84 5.18
C GLY A 328 -19.14 21.19 5.83
N GLY A 329 -19.92 21.52 6.84
CA GLY A 329 -19.70 22.70 7.65
C GLY A 329 -20.26 22.54 9.06
N PHE A 330 -19.59 23.19 10.01
CA PHE A 330 -19.96 23.28 11.41
C PHE A 330 -19.86 24.75 11.83
N TYR A 331 -21.01 25.35 12.18
CA TYR A 331 -21.15 26.82 12.28
C TYR A 331 -20.77 27.53 10.97
N ASP A 332 -19.88 28.53 11.02
CA ASP A 332 -19.40 29.32 9.86
C ASP A 332 -18.16 28.73 9.19
N LEU A 333 -17.61 27.62 9.72
CA LEU A 333 -16.48 26.93 9.12
C LEU A 333 -17.00 25.84 8.18
N GLY A 334 -16.57 25.89 6.93
CA GLY A 334 -16.96 24.93 5.90
C GLY A 334 -15.78 24.50 5.04
N GLY A 335 -15.77 23.23 4.65
CA GLY A 335 -14.80 22.62 3.77
C GLY A 335 -15.48 21.66 2.79
N GLY A 336 -14.82 21.34 1.71
CA GLY A 336 -15.34 20.37 0.76
C GLY A 336 -14.33 20.04 -0.32
N PHE A 337 -14.52 18.89 -0.94
CA PHE A 337 -13.71 18.42 -2.04
C PHE A 337 -14.61 17.90 -3.16
N THR A 338 -14.05 17.88 -4.36
CA THR A 338 -14.70 17.32 -5.54
C THR A 338 -13.78 16.29 -6.18
N VAL A 339 -14.36 15.17 -6.56
CA VAL A 339 -13.72 14.14 -7.37
C VAL A 339 -14.29 14.21 -8.78
N HIS A 340 -13.43 14.31 -9.78
CA HIS A 340 -13.85 14.32 -11.19
C HIS A 340 -12.69 13.87 -12.08
N THR A 341 -12.97 13.43 -13.31
CA THR A 341 -11.88 13.27 -14.30
C THR A 341 -11.23 14.62 -14.60
N ALA A 342 -9.91 14.64 -14.74
CA ALA A 342 -9.14 15.85 -14.88
C ALA A 342 -9.49 16.62 -16.17
N TYR A 343 -9.63 17.94 -16.11
CA TYR A 343 -10.07 18.74 -17.27
C TYR A 343 -9.07 18.73 -18.43
N TRP A 344 -7.80 18.41 -18.19
CA TRP A 344 -6.81 18.23 -19.26
C TRP A 344 -7.06 16.98 -20.12
N LEU A 345 -7.97 16.08 -19.70
CA LEU A 345 -8.52 14.99 -20.52
C LEU A 345 -9.07 15.51 -21.86
N ILE A 346 -9.51 16.77 -21.94
CA ILE A 346 -9.96 17.40 -23.19
C ILE A 346 -8.86 17.37 -24.26
N ALA A 347 -7.62 17.68 -23.90
CA ALA A 347 -6.49 17.64 -24.83
C ALA A 347 -6.09 16.20 -25.18
N VAL A 348 -6.10 15.31 -24.19
CA VAL A 348 -5.81 13.88 -24.35
C VAL A 348 -6.77 13.23 -25.32
N LEU A 349 -8.08 13.41 -25.11
CA LEU A 349 -9.08 12.81 -25.99
C LEU A 349 -9.06 13.45 -27.37
N ALA A 350 -8.76 14.75 -27.50
CA ALA A 350 -8.52 15.34 -28.81
C ALA A 350 -7.36 14.66 -29.56
N PHE A 351 -6.29 14.29 -28.85
CA PHE A 351 -5.21 13.48 -29.39
C PHE A 351 -5.67 12.06 -29.76
N TRP A 352 -6.41 11.36 -28.91
CA TRP A 352 -7.01 10.07 -29.25
C TRP A 352 -7.92 10.16 -30.48
N GLY A 353 -8.69 11.23 -30.63
CA GLY A 353 -9.49 11.49 -31.83
C GLY A 353 -8.62 11.64 -33.10
N ALA A 354 -7.46 12.29 -32.99
CA ALA A 354 -6.48 12.37 -34.08
C ALA A 354 -5.87 10.99 -34.40
N LEU A 355 -5.58 10.19 -33.37
CA LEU A 355 -5.10 8.82 -33.53
C LEU A 355 -6.13 7.94 -34.24
N VAL A 356 -7.39 7.98 -33.82
CA VAL A 356 -8.50 7.27 -34.51
C VAL A 356 -8.60 7.70 -35.98
N GLU A 357 -8.47 9.00 -36.26
CA GLU A 357 -8.48 9.53 -37.62
C GLU A 357 -7.32 8.96 -38.45
N VAL A 358 -6.10 8.95 -37.93
CA VAL A 358 -4.91 8.37 -38.59
C VAL A 358 -5.12 6.87 -38.82
N LEU A 359 -5.47 6.12 -37.79
CA LEU A 359 -5.69 4.67 -37.86
C LEU A 359 -6.79 4.32 -38.87
N SER A 360 -7.86 5.12 -38.93
CA SER A 360 -8.96 4.89 -39.88
C SER A 360 -8.54 5.02 -41.35
N ARG A 361 -7.53 5.85 -41.63
CA ARG A 361 -7.06 6.12 -42.99
C ARG A 361 -6.03 5.10 -43.45
N PHE A 362 -5.18 4.64 -42.54
CA PHE A 362 -4.01 3.83 -42.91
C PHE A 362 -4.08 2.37 -42.46
N VAL A 363 -4.71 2.08 -41.33
CA VAL A 363 -4.71 0.75 -40.70
C VAL A 363 -6.07 0.06 -40.89
N ALA A 364 -7.16 0.77 -40.66
CA ALA A 364 -8.51 0.23 -40.77
C ALA A 364 -8.85 -0.40 -42.14
N PRO A 365 -8.38 0.09 -43.31
CA PRO A 365 -8.66 -0.56 -44.59
C PRO A 365 -8.07 -1.97 -44.72
N ALA A 366 -7.02 -2.29 -43.98
CA ALA A 366 -6.45 -3.64 -43.91
C ALA A 366 -7.24 -4.48 -42.89
N LEU A 367 -7.46 -3.95 -41.69
CA LEU A 367 -8.18 -4.65 -40.62
C LEU A 367 -9.63 -4.98 -40.99
N ALA A 368 -10.33 -4.07 -41.66
CA ALA A 368 -11.73 -4.24 -42.04
C ALA A 368 -11.96 -5.46 -42.96
N ARG A 369 -10.91 -5.97 -43.65
CA ARG A 369 -11.00 -7.19 -44.47
C ARG A 369 -10.96 -8.48 -43.64
N VAL A 370 -10.38 -8.41 -42.45
CA VAL A 370 -10.22 -9.55 -41.54
C VAL A 370 -11.39 -9.64 -40.55
N VAL A 371 -12.04 -8.51 -40.28
CA VAL A 371 -13.19 -8.44 -39.36
C VAL A 371 -14.38 -9.27 -39.90
N PRO A 372 -14.96 -10.17 -39.08
CA PRO A 372 -16.14 -10.94 -39.45
C PRO A 372 -17.30 -10.06 -39.95
N ALA A 373 -18.00 -10.50 -41.01
CA ALA A 373 -19.04 -9.71 -41.67
C ALA A 373 -20.15 -9.22 -40.73
N MET A 374 -20.50 -10.01 -39.70
CA MET A 374 -21.49 -9.62 -38.69
C MET A 374 -21.05 -8.41 -37.87
N ILE A 375 -19.77 -8.37 -37.46
CA ILE A 375 -19.18 -7.29 -36.69
C ILE A 375 -19.02 -6.06 -37.58
N ALA A 376 -18.49 -6.21 -38.80
CA ALA A 376 -18.36 -5.13 -39.77
C ALA A 376 -19.71 -4.46 -40.08
N LYS A 377 -20.77 -5.25 -40.26
CA LYS A 377 -22.13 -4.72 -40.49
C LYS A 377 -22.62 -3.89 -39.30
N ARG A 378 -22.34 -4.30 -38.06
CA ARG A 378 -22.70 -3.53 -36.85
C ARG A 378 -21.89 -2.24 -36.74
N LEU A 379 -20.58 -2.29 -36.99
CA LEU A 379 -19.71 -1.11 -36.96
C LEU A 379 -20.07 -0.08 -38.04
N ALA A 380 -20.53 -0.54 -39.20
CA ALA A 380 -20.98 0.31 -40.31
C ALA A 380 -22.29 1.06 -40.03
N VAL A 381 -23.06 0.69 -38.99
CA VAL A 381 -24.31 1.38 -38.64
C VAL A 381 -24.00 2.79 -38.10
N GLY A 382 -24.45 3.82 -38.81
CA GLY A 382 -24.35 5.23 -38.43
C GLY A 382 -25.41 6.09 -39.12
N PRO A 383 -25.52 7.39 -38.78
CA PRO A 383 -26.50 8.28 -39.39
C PRO A 383 -26.31 8.37 -40.91
N ALA A 384 -27.40 8.21 -41.67
CA ALA A 384 -27.40 8.18 -43.13
C ALA A 384 -26.85 9.49 -43.75
N GLN A 385 -26.14 9.38 -44.88
CA GLN A 385 -25.73 10.54 -45.68
C GLN A 385 -26.99 11.25 -46.20
N LEU A 386 -27.20 12.50 -45.77
CA LEU A 386 -28.31 13.35 -46.21
C LEU A 386 -27.98 14.21 -47.44
N TRP A 387 -26.82 14.04 -48.08
CA TRP A 387 -26.42 14.81 -49.26
C TRP A 387 -26.10 13.91 -50.46
N SER A 388 -26.76 14.18 -51.57
CA SER A 388 -26.29 13.79 -52.91
C SER A 388 -25.21 14.79 -53.35
N PRO A 389 -24.11 14.36 -53.98
CA PRO A 389 -23.04 15.25 -54.41
C PRO A 389 -23.46 15.97 -55.70
N ASP A 390 -24.01 17.18 -55.57
CA ASP A 390 -24.03 18.11 -56.70
C ASP A 390 -22.74 18.94 -56.72
N LEU A 391 -21.81 18.45 -57.56
CA LEU A 391 -20.82 19.15 -58.38
C LEU A 391 -20.33 20.53 -57.89
N ILE A 392 -19.20 20.54 -57.18
CA ILE A 392 -18.23 21.65 -57.27
C ILE A 392 -16.88 21.04 -57.68
N PRO A 393 -16.29 21.44 -58.83
CA PRO A 393 -15.02 20.87 -59.27
C PRO A 393 -13.87 21.35 -58.38
N ALA A 394 -13.33 20.45 -57.54
CA ALA A 394 -12.11 20.72 -56.78
C ALA A 394 -10.88 20.73 -57.70
N GLN A 395 -10.13 21.83 -57.68
CA GLN A 395 -8.83 21.90 -58.37
C GLN A 395 -7.81 20.98 -57.68
N ARG A 396 -7.11 20.20 -58.50
CA ARG A 396 -6.12 19.20 -58.11
C ARG A 396 -4.74 19.84 -57.94
N ILE A 397 -4.02 19.46 -56.90
CA ILE A 397 -2.54 19.47 -56.93
C ILE A 397 -2.12 18.00 -57.13
N PRO A 398 -1.64 17.61 -58.32
CA PRO A 398 -1.24 16.23 -58.59
C PRO A 398 0.09 15.93 -57.88
N MET A 399 0.08 15.03 -56.90
CA MET A 399 1.31 14.38 -56.42
C MET A 399 1.65 13.17 -57.29
N SER A 400 2.93 12.96 -57.57
CA SER A 400 3.40 11.84 -58.38
C SER A 400 3.22 10.50 -57.63
N PRO A 401 2.95 9.38 -58.34
CA PRO A 401 2.80 8.05 -57.74
C PRO A 401 3.93 7.61 -56.77
N PRO A 402 5.22 7.87 -57.05
CA PRO A 402 6.30 7.50 -56.13
C PRO A 402 6.35 8.37 -54.87
N ASP A 403 5.90 9.62 -54.93
CA ASP A 403 5.88 10.51 -53.75
C ASP A 403 4.70 10.18 -52.83
N ARG A 404 3.58 9.74 -53.41
CA ARG A 404 2.46 9.17 -52.66
C ARG A 404 2.88 7.89 -51.94
N ALA A 405 3.60 6.99 -52.61
CA ALA A 405 4.10 5.75 -52.00
C ALA A 405 5.12 6.01 -50.89
N ARG A 406 6.00 7.01 -51.05
CA ARG A 406 6.97 7.41 -50.01
C ARG A 406 6.30 8.10 -48.82
N ALA A 407 5.36 9.01 -49.04
CA ALA A 407 4.60 9.66 -47.96
C ALA A 407 3.73 8.65 -47.20
N THR A 408 3.08 7.71 -47.91
CA THR A 408 2.32 6.62 -47.28
C THR A 408 3.22 5.69 -46.48
N LYS A 409 4.41 5.32 -46.99
CA LYS A 409 5.37 4.48 -46.22
C LYS A 409 5.96 5.21 -45.02
N ALA A 410 6.26 6.51 -45.14
CA ALA A 410 6.76 7.32 -44.03
C ALA A 410 5.69 7.51 -42.93
N LEU A 411 4.43 7.76 -43.31
CA LEU A 411 3.30 7.88 -42.37
C LEU A 411 2.92 6.54 -41.72
N ILE A 412 2.97 5.43 -42.46
CA ILE A 412 2.83 4.08 -41.88
C ILE A 412 3.99 3.81 -40.91
N GLY A 413 5.22 4.18 -41.28
CA GLY A 413 6.38 4.07 -40.40
C GLY A 413 6.20 4.83 -39.10
N VAL A 414 5.78 6.10 -39.15
CA VAL A 414 5.51 6.92 -37.96
C VAL A 414 4.33 6.38 -37.14
N GLY A 415 3.25 5.92 -37.78
CA GLY A 415 2.09 5.34 -37.08
C GLY A 415 2.39 4.00 -36.42
N VAL A 416 3.19 3.14 -37.06
CA VAL A 416 3.66 1.87 -36.48
C VAL A 416 4.69 2.13 -35.39
N LEU A 417 5.59 3.10 -35.56
CA LEU A 417 6.53 3.52 -34.50
C LEU A 417 5.81 4.10 -33.29
N ALA A 418 4.79 4.94 -33.47
CA ALA A 418 3.98 5.47 -32.37
C ALA A 418 3.16 4.35 -31.68
N GLY A 419 2.59 3.42 -32.46
CA GLY A 419 1.87 2.27 -31.93
C GLY A 419 2.77 1.27 -31.19
N LEU A 420 3.99 1.03 -31.69
CA LEU A 420 5.00 0.18 -31.06
C LEU A 420 5.68 0.87 -29.87
N ALA A 421 5.84 2.20 -29.89
CA ALA A 421 6.32 2.95 -28.73
C ALA A 421 5.28 2.96 -27.61
N LEU A 422 3.99 3.04 -27.95
CA LEU A 422 2.91 2.94 -26.99
C LEU A 422 2.76 1.50 -26.46
N ALA A 423 2.77 0.49 -27.33
CA ALA A 423 2.71 -0.91 -26.93
C ALA A 423 3.97 -1.38 -26.21
N GLY A 424 5.14 -0.86 -26.60
CA GLY A 424 6.42 -1.08 -25.95
C GLY A 424 6.51 -0.36 -24.61
N GLY A 425 5.97 0.86 -24.49
CA GLY A 425 5.81 1.55 -23.21
C GLY A 425 4.88 0.81 -22.26
N ILE A 426 3.76 0.27 -22.77
CA ILE A 426 2.85 -0.57 -21.99
C ILE A 426 3.53 -1.90 -21.60
N ALA A 427 4.18 -2.61 -22.53
CA ALA A 427 4.85 -3.89 -22.22
C ALA A 427 6.04 -3.72 -21.25
N LEU A 428 6.83 -2.65 -21.40
CA LEU A 428 7.90 -2.31 -20.47
C LEU A 428 7.35 -1.83 -19.12
N SER A 429 6.17 -1.21 -19.09
CA SER A 429 5.48 -0.83 -17.87
C SER A 429 4.84 -2.01 -17.14
N VAL A 430 4.37 -3.04 -17.85
CA VAL A 430 3.88 -4.28 -17.22
C VAL A 430 5.02 -5.08 -16.64
N VAL A 431 6.12 -5.25 -17.38
CA VAL A 431 7.31 -5.95 -16.89
C VAL A 431 8.00 -5.13 -15.78
N GLY A 432 8.02 -3.80 -15.89
CA GLY A 432 8.59 -2.93 -14.87
C GLY A 432 7.77 -2.86 -13.59
N ALA A 433 6.43 -2.77 -13.67
CA ALA A 433 5.56 -2.73 -12.49
C ALA A 433 5.37 -4.08 -11.79
N THR A 434 5.85 -5.18 -12.38
CA THR A 434 5.84 -6.51 -11.75
C THR A 434 7.23 -6.97 -11.28
N MET A 435 8.31 -6.38 -11.81
CA MET A 435 9.68 -6.69 -11.40
C MET A 435 10.31 -5.60 -10.53
N TYR A 436 9.68 -4.43 -10.41
CA TYR A 436 10.18 -3.27 -9.64
C TYR A 436 9.09 -2.68 -8.74
N SER A 437 8.18 -3.51 -8.23
CA SER A 437 7.23 -3.15 -7.17
C SER A 437 7.91 -3.25 -5.80
N PRO A 438 7.44 -2.51 -4.78
CA PRO A 438 7.89 -2.70 -3.40
C PRO A 438 7.77 -4.16 -2.96
N GLU A 439 6.64 -4.81 -3.30
CA GLU A 439 6.39 -6.23 -3.02
C GLU A 439 7.47 -7.14 -3.63
N ALA A 440 7.93 -6.88 -4.86
CA ALA A 440 8.98 -7.70 -5.49
C ALA A 440 10.35 -7.51 -4.82
N GLU A 441 10.68 -6.29 -4.37
CA GLU A 441 11.92 -6.05 -3.63
C GLU A 441 11.86 -6.66 -2.21
N ALA A 442 10.68 -6.69 -1.59
CA ALA A 442 10.43 -7.41 -0.34
C ALA A 442 10.58 -8.93 -0.53
N GLU A 443 10.03 -9.49 -1.61
CA GLU A 443 10.23 -10.90 -1.99
C GLU A 443 11.70 -11.23 -2.20
N ASP A 444 12.46 -10.43 -2.96
CA ASP A 444 13.90 -10.64 -3.17
C ASP A 444 14.68 -10.66 -1.84
N TYR A 445 14.32 -9.79 -0.88
CA TYR A 445 14.92 -9.76 0.46
C TYR A 445 14.54 -11.00 1.28
N LEU A 446 13.26 -11.36 1.33
CA LEU A 446 12.78 -12.52 2.10
C LEU A 446 13.29 -13.85 1.51
N ASP A 447 13.40 -13.97 0.18
CA ASP A 447 14.00 -15.11 -0.50
C ASP A 447 15.47 -15.29 -0.10
N ALA A 448 16.23 -14.19 0.00
CA ALA A 448 17.62 -14.24 0.48
C ALA A 448 17.72 -14.80 1.91
N LEU A 449 16.78 -14.44 2.79
CA LEU A 449 16.71 -14.99 4.15
C LEU A 449 16.34 -16.48 4.15
N VAL A 450 15.35 -16.88 3.35
CA VAL A 450 14.95 -18.29 3.21
C VAL A 450 16.11 -19.16 2.69
N ASP A 451 16.86 -18.65 1.71
CA ASP A 451 18.03 -19.32 1.13
C ASP A 451 19.29 -19.26 2.03
N ALA A 452 19.21 -18.56 3.16
CA ALA A 452 20.32 -18.29 4.09
C ALA A 452 21.52 -17.56 3.42
N ASP A 453 21.23 -16.71 2.43
CA ASP A 453 22.18 -15.82 1.77
C ASP A 453 22.14 -14.45 2.46
N ALA A 454 22.80 -14.37 3.62
CA ALA A 454 22.86 -13.15 4.42
C ALA A 454 23.61 -12.02 3.68
N GLY A 455 24.56 -12.37 2.80
CA GLY A 455 25.23 -11.40 1.94
C GLY A 455 24.27 -10.71 0.98
N ALA A 456 23.41 -11.47 0.30
CA ALA A 456 22.38 -10.90 -0.58
C ALA A 456 21.34 -10.09 0.20
N ALA A 457 20.94 -10.54 1.40
CA ALA A 457 20.04 -9.79 2.26
C ALA A 457 20.64 -8.43 2.67
N LEU A 458 21.93 -8.38 3.00
CA LEU A 458 22.65 -7.15 3.36
C LEU A 458 22.82 -6.19 2.16
N ASP A 459 23.01 -6.72 0.94
CA ASP A 459 23.04 -5.90 -0.28
C ASP A 459 21.69 -5.21 -0.56
N LEU A 460 20.58 -5.85 -0.16
CA LEU A 460 19.21 -5.35 -0.31
C LEU A 460 18.76 -4.43 0.83
N ALA A 461 19.20 -4.72 2.06
CA ALA A 461 18.91 -3.96 3.27
C ALA A 461 20.21 -3.69 4.07
N PRO A 462 20.96 -2.62 3.73
CA PRO A 462 22.19 -2.29 4.43
C PRO A 462 21.94 -1.96 5.90
N VAL A 463 22.89 -2.33 6.76
CA VAL A 463 22.90 -2.00 8.20
C VAL A 463 23.93 -0.90 8.50
N ASP A 464 23.75 -0.17 9.60
CA ASP A 464 24.72 0.81 10.07
C ASP A 464 25.79 0.13 10.94
N ASP A 465 26.99 -0.04 10.38
CA ASP A 465 28.15 -0.61 11.06
C ASP A 465 28.69 0.28 12.19
N ASP A 466 28.30 1.57 12.25
CA ASP A 466 28.65 2.46 13.36
C ASP A 466 27.76 2.19 14.60
N GLU A 467 26.58 1.59 14.43
CA GLU A 467 25.63 1.24 15.51
C GLU A 467 25.91 -0.15 16.08
N ALA A 468 25.99 -1.18 15.23
CA ALA A 468 26.36 -2.54 15.63
C ALA A 468 27.17 -3.24 14.51
N SER A 469 27.98 -4.24 14.85
CA SER A 469 28.84 -4.89 13.88
C SER A 469 28.07 -5.85 12.96
N SER A 470 28.22 -5.71 11.64
CA SER A 470 27.69 -6.67 10.64
C SER A 470 28.44 -8.01 10.57
N ALA A 471 29.38 -8.29 11.48
CA ALA A 471 30.22 -9.48 11.43
C ALA A 471 29.44 -10.82 11.45
N LEU A 472 28.21 -10.83 11.99
CA LEU A 472 27.34 -12.00 12.02
C LEU A 472 26.46 -12.15 10.76
N LEU A 473 26.34 -11.11 9.93
CA LEU A 473 25.55 -11.11 8.70
C LEU A 473 26.31 -11.80 7.55
N THR A 474 26.59 -13.09 7.74
CA THR A 474 27.27 -13.93 6.76
C THR A 474 26.51 -15.24 6.57
N ASP A 475 26.56 -15.78 5.35
CA ASP A 475 25.87 -17.04 5.01
C ASP A 475 26.31 -18.21 5.92
N GLN A 476 27.57 -18.17 6.39
CA GLN A 476 28.09 -19.19 7.28
C GLN A 476 27.45 -19.14 8.67
N VAL A 477 27.32 -17.94 9.25
CA VAL A 477 26.75 -17.77 10.59
C VAL A 477 25.23 -17.97 10.54
N TYR A 478 24.56 -17.33 9.59
CA TYR A 478 23.10 -17.41 9.46
C TYR A 478 22.63 -18.79 8.98
N GLY A 479 23.34 -19.42 8.05
CA GLY A 479 23.01 -20.77 7.59
C GLY A 479 23.21 -21.86 8.65
N ALA A 480 23.94 -21.57 9.73
CA ALA A 480 24.14 -22.45 10.88
C ALA A 480 23.18 -22.15 12.04
N ALA A 481 22.41 -21.07 11.99
CA ALA A 481 21.39 -20.77 12.99
C ALA A 481 20.21 -21.74 12.87
N ASP A 482 19.73 -22.21 14.02
CA ASP A 482 18.47 -22.93 14.14
C ASP A 482 17.30 -21.93 14.14
N ASP A 483 16.05 -22.41 14.01
CA ASP A 483 14.83 -21.58 14.00
C ASP A 483 14.89 -20.31 13.11
N ARG A 484 15.65 -20.37 12.01
CA ARG A 484 15.74 -19.29 11.02
C ARG A 484 14.49 -19.24 10.13
N ILE A 485 14.37 -18.17 9.36
CA ILE A 485 13.29 -18.04 8.37
C ILE A 485 13.45 -19.14 7.31
N THR A 486 12.38 -19.90 7.09
CA THR A 486 12.33 -21.03 6.13
C THR A 486 11.24 -20.90 5.07
N GLY A 487 10.34 -19.92 5.25
CA GLY A 487 9.26 -19.58 4.34
C GLY A 487 8.59 -18.29 4.78
N TYR A 488 7.76 -17.73 3.91
CA TYR A 488 6.99 -16.52 4.21
C TYR A 488 5.68 -16.50 3.41
N GLU A 489 4.69 -15.78 3.93
CA GLU A 489 3.46 -15.39 3.21
C GLU A 489 3.24 -13.89 3.40
N ILE A 490 3.21 -13.13 2.31
CA ILE A 490 2.84 -11.71 2.36
C ILE A 490 1.32 -11.63 2.52
N THR A 491 0.86 -11.03 3.62
CA THR A 491 -0.56 -10.96 3.98
C THR A 491 -1.19 -9.61 3.64
N ASP A 492 -0.40 -8.52 3.68
CA ASP A 492 -0.87 -7.18 3.35
C ASP A 492 0.26 -6.29 2.80
N VAL A 493 -0.13 -5.27 2.02
CA VAL A 493 0.78 -4.25 1.48
C VAL A 493 0.09 -2.89 1.56
N GLU A 494 0.58 -2.02 2.43
CA GLU A 494 0.06 -0.68 2.64
C GLU A 494 1.03 0.40 2.13
N GLU A 495 0.57 1.23 1.18
CA GLU A 495 1.37 2.36 0.66
C GLU A 495 0.99 3.67 1.36
N PHE A 496 1.98 4.33 1.98
CA PHE A 496 1.84 5.63 2.63
C PHE A 496 2.92 6.62 2.16
N GLY A 497 2.61 7.37 1.10
CA GLY A 497 3.50 8.43 0.60
C GLY A 497 4.71 7.87 -0.14
N ASP A 498 5.91 8.04 0.43
CA ASP A 498 7.20 7.53 -0.06
C ASP A 498 7.66 6.25 0.66
N THR A 499 6.79 5.68 1.50
CA THR A 499 7.04 4.48 2.28
C THR A 499 5.97 3.44 2.00
N VAL A 500 6.36 2.16 1.97
CA VAL A 500 5.46 1.02 1.84
C VAL A 500 5.73 0.05 2.97
N THR A 501 4.69 -0.38 3.67
CA THR A 501 4.77 -1.41 4.70
C THR A 501 4.21 -2.70 4.13
N VAL A 502 5.02 -3.76 4.17
CA VAL A 502 4.65 -5.11 3.76
C VAL A 502 4.48 -5.92 5.03
N THR A 503 3.28 -6.43 5.28
CA THR A 503 3.01 -7.33 6.41
C THR A 503 3.19 -8.77 5.94
N VAL A 504 3.96 -9.53 6.70
CA VAL A 504 4.42 -10.87 6.34
C VAL A 504 4.30 -11.80 7.53
N ASP A 505 3.77 -13.00 7.28
CA ASP A 505 3.86 -14.14 8.19
C ASP A 505 5.11 -14.96 7.85
N LEU A 506 6.02 -15.12 8.81
CA LEU A 506 7.30 -15.82 8.66
C LEU A 506 7.23 -17.24 9.24
N GLU A 507 7.67 -18.23 8.47
CA GLU A 507 7.76 -19.61 8.91
C GLU A 507 9.15 -19.94 9.48
N GLY A 508 9.18 -20.63 10.62
CA GLY A 508 10.41 -21.19 11.21
C GLY A 508 11.02 -20.38 12.36
N VAL A 509 10.58 -19.13 12.56
CA VAL A 509 11.04 -18.21 13.61
C VAL A 509 10.03 -18.05 14.75
N GLU A 510 10.50 -17.61 15.92
CA GLU A 510 9.64 -17.13 17.01
C GLU A 510 9.06 -15.74 16.70
N ASP A 511 7.79 -15.52 17.07
CA ASP A 511 7.03 -14.28 16.81
C ASP A 511 7.01 -13.88 15.33
N GLY A 512 6.80 -14.86 14.44
CA GLY A 512 6.77 -14.67 12.99
C GLY A 512 5.45 -14.18 12.39
N ASP A 513 4.36 -14.08 13.15
CA ASP A 513 3.05 -13.64 12.64
C ASP A 513 2.99 -12.10 12.57
N ASP A 514 2.36 -11.55 11.52
CA ASP A 514 2.11 -10.10 11.34
C ASP A 514 3.40 -9.21 11.42
N VAL A 515 4.53 -9.69 10.91
CA VAL A 515 5.79 -8.93 10.91
C VAL A 515 5.76 -7.84 9.85
N GLU A 516 6.13 -6.61 10.22
CA GLU A 516 6.13 -5.46 9.31
C GLU A 516 7.52 -5.23 8.71
N LEU A 517 7.63 -5.32 7.38
CA LEU A 517 8.81 -4.93 6.62
C LEU A 517 8.57 -3.58 5.94
N THR A 518 9.41 -2.59 6.21
CA THR A 518 9.27 -1.25 5.63
C THR A 518 10.18 -1.10 4.41
N LEU A 519 9.64 -0.52 3.34
CA LEU A 519 10.37 -0.17 2.13
C LEU A 519 10.26 1.34 1.87
N VAL A 520 11.36 1.93 1.40
CA VAL A 520 11.46 3.36 1.12
C VAL A 520 11.89 3.62 -0.32
N GLU A 521 11.45 4.75 -0.87
CA GLU A 521 11.79 5.17 -2.23
C GLU A 521 13.30 5.43 -2.39
N ASP A 522 13.99 4.61 -3.19
CA ASP A 522 15.39 4.79 -3.60
C ASP A 522 15.50 5.36 -5.02
N GLY A 523 15.09 6.62 -5.15
CA GLY A 523 15.21 7.38 -6.39
C GLY A 523 14.39 6.78 -7.54
N ASN A 524 14.89 6.91 -8.77
CA ASN A 524 14.17 6.48 -9.97
C ASN A 524 14.91 5.36 -10.72
N ARG A 525 14.30 4.18 -10.83
CA ARG A 525 14.72 3.10 -11.75
C ARG A 525 14.13 3.35 -13.14
N GLY A 526 14.81 4.19 -13.92
CA GLY A 526 14.42 4.53 -15.29
C GLY A 526 13.69 5.87 -15.40
N LEU A 527 12.74 5.98 -16.34
CA LEU A 527 12.09 7.26 -16.68
C LEU A 527 10.76 7.50 -15.96
N PHE A 528 10.17 6.46 -15.36
CA PHE A 528 8.81 6.48 -14.82
C PHE A 528 8.61 5.64 -13.54
N PHE A 529 9.64 4.97 -13.04
CA PHE A 529 9.53 4.06 -11.89
C PHE A 529 10.43 4.53 -10.77
N HIS A 530 9.90 4.42 -9.57
CA HIS A 530 10.63 4.57 -8.33
C HIS A 530 11.50 3.32 -8.12
N GLY A 531 12.74 3.51 -7.68
CA GLY A 531 13.48 2.42 -7.05
C GLY A 531 12.92 2.22 -5.65
N TRP A 532 12.88 0.99 -5.19
CA TRP A 532 12.54 0.67 -3.80
C TRP A 532 13.76 0.01 -3.19
N LYS A 533 13.95 0.26 -1.90
CA LYS A 533 14.88 -0.49 -1.07
C LYS A 533 14.16 -0.85 0.22
N VAL A 534 14.52 -1.98 0.81
CA VAL A 534 14.14 -2.25 2.19
C VAL A 534 14.79 -1.18 3.06
N ASP A 535 14.04 -0.68 4.05
CA ASP A 535 14.55 0.32 4.98
C ASP A 535 15.77 -0.21 5.74
N GLU A 536 16.60 0.69 6.25
CA GLU A 536 17.88 0.32 6.87
C GLU A 536 17.66 -0.72 7.99
N GLY A 537 18.46 -1.79 8.00
CA GLY A 537 18.32 -2.90 8.94
C GLY A 537 17.39 -4.04 8.49
N GLY A 538 16.35 -3.78 7.70
CA GLY A 538 15.36 -4.80 7.33
C GLY A 538 14.77 -5.51 8.56
N LEU A 539 14.92 -6.84 8.63
CA LEU A 539 14.56 -7.67 9.80
C LEU A 539 15.74 -7.96 10.75
N ALA A 540 16.91 -7.34 10.54
CA ALA A 540 18.03 -7.49 11.46
C ALA A 540 17.76 -6.75 12.78
N SER A 541 18.12 -7.38 13.89
CA SER A 541 18.03 -6.81 15.24
C SER A 541 19.40 -6.80 15.89
N GLU A 542 19.59 -5.93 16.87
CA GLU A 542 20.81 -5.84 17.66
C GLU A 542 20.91 -7.05 18.62
N LEU A 543 22.03 -7.77 18.58
CA LEU A 543 22.41 -8.81 19.52
C LEU A 543 23.59 -8.31 20.35
N THR A 544 23.32 -7.97 21.61
CA THR A 544 24.35 -7.54 22.56
C THR A 544 24.94 -8.74 23.28
N VAL A 545 26.27 -8.84 23.27
CA VAL A 545 27.03 -9.89 23.96
C VAL A 545 28.00 -9.26 24.95
N SER A 546 27.92 -9.67 26.22
CA SER A 546 28.92 -9.26 27.22
C SER A 546 30.21 -10.06 27.06
N VAL A 547 31.32 -9.37 26.83
CA VAL A 547 32.61 -10.01 26.58
C VAL A 547 33.51 -9.94 27.84
N PRO A 548 33.97 -11.09 28.37
CA PRO A 548 34.92 -11.14 29.47
C PRO A 548 36.22 -10.37 29.18
N GLU A 549 36.88 -9.84 30.22
CA GLU A 549 38.07 -8.99 30.10
C GLU A 549 39.26 -9.68 29.39
N ASP A 550 39.40 -10.99 29.53
CA ASP A 550 40.49 -11.79 28.93
C ASP A 550 40.14 -12.41 27.57
N SER A 551 38.89 -12.29 27.14
CA SER A 551 38.47 -12.74 25.82
C SER A 551 38.96 -11.79 24.73
N THR A 552 39.32 -12.35 23.58
CA THR A 552 39.73 -11.59 22.39
C THR A 552 38.85 -11.87 21.17
N ALA A 553 37.90 -12.79 21.31
CA ALA A 553 36.91 -13.11 20.30
C ALA A 553 35.60 -13.58 20.94
N VAL A 554 34.49 -13.37 20.24
CA VAL A 554 33.22 -14.07 20.49
C VAL A 554 33.07 -15.13 19.42
N GLU A 555 32.70 -16.35 19.79
CA GLU A 555 32.31 -17.38 18.84
C GLU A 555 30.79 -17.43 18.71
N VAL A 556 30.29 -17.32 17.48
CA VAL A 556 28.85 -17.45 17.17
C VAL A 556 28.68 -18.50 16.09
N ASN A 557 27.91 -19.55 16.38
CA ASN A 557 27.74 -20.73 15.52
C ASN A 557 29.08 -21.32 15.01
N GLY A 558 30.12 -21.27 15.86
CA GLY A 558 31.46 -21.76 15.54
C GLY A 558 32.30 -20.84 14.65
N VAL A 559 31.85 -19.60 14.39
CA VAL A 559 32.63 -18.55 13.72
C VAL A 559 33.19 -17.59 14.76
N SER A 560 34.51 -17.43 14.77
CA SER A 560 35.21 -16.54 15.69
C SER A 560 35.27 -15.11 15.15
N VAL A 561 34.70 -14.17 15.89
CA VAL A 561 34.68 -12.73 15.59
C VAL A 561 35.59 -12.00 16.58
N PRO A 562 36.66 -11.34 16.13
CA PRO A 562 37.56 -10.60 17.01
C PRO A 562 36.86 -9.44 17.71
N VAL A 563 37.04 -9.32 19.02
CA VAL A 563 36.46 -8.26 19.86
C VAL A 563 37.47 -7.76 20.89
N VAL A 564 37.11 -6.70 21.61
CA VAL A 564 37.85 -6.23 22.79
C VAL A 564 37.11 -6.73 24.03
N GLY A 565 37.81 -7.42 24.92
CA GLY A 565 37.25 -7.88 26.19
C GLY A 565 36.96 -6.75 27.17
N GLY A 566 36.00 -6.97 28.08
CA GLY A 566 35.62 -6.06 29.16
C GLY A 566 34.53 -5.04 28.79
N GLU A 567 33.93 -5.16 27.60
CA GLU A 567 32.85 -4.30 27.11
C GLU A 567 31.70 -5.15 26.55
N ASP A 568 30.49 -4.60 26.54
CA ASP A 568 29.38 -5.17 25.75
C ASP A 568 29.64 -4.87 24.27
N VAL A 569 29.41 -5.86 23.41
CA VAL A 569 29.58 -5.72 21.95
C VAL A 569 28.26 -6.01 21.26
N ASP A 570 27.85 -5.09 20.39
CA ASP A 570 26.62 -5.17 19.64
C ASP A 570 26.87 -5.71 18.23
N PHE A 571 26.08 -6.69 17.82
CA PHE A 571 26.10 -7.30 16.49
C PHE A 571 24.74 -7.19 15.82
N TRP A 572 24.73 -6.93 14.51
CA TRP A 572 23.51 -7.14 13.73
C TRP A 572 23.29 -8.63 13.49
N ALA A 573 22.12 -9.15 13.87
CA ALA A 573 21.73 -10.54 13.68
C ALA A 573 20.35 -10.63 13.01
N LEU A 574 20.21 -11.56 12.07
CA LEU A 574 18.91 -11.87 11.43
C LEU A 574 18.08 -12.79 12.34
N PRO A 575 16.74 -12.87 12.16
CA PRO A 575 15.90 -13.70 13.02
C PRO A 575 16.28 -15.19 12.96
N GLY A 576 16.49 -15.78 14.13
CA GLY A 576 16.94 -17.16 14.33
C GLY A 576 17.59 -17.41 15.70
N SER A 577 17.92 -18.67 15.98
CA SER A 577 18.57 -19.14 17.19
C SER A 577 20.08 -19.34 16.96
N TYR A 578 20.90 -18.67 17.75
CA TYR A 578 22.35 -18.66 17.64
C TYR A 578 23.00 -19.26 18.88
N VAL A 579 24.02 -20.09 18.69
CA VAL A 579 24.89 -20.53 19.77
C VAL A 579 26.01 -19.52 19.95
N VAL A 580 25.97 -18.78 21.04
CA VAL A 580 26.91 -17.71 21.39
C VAL A 580 27.84 -18.19 22.49
N ASN A 581 29.12 -17.92 22.33
CA ASN A 581 30.16 -18.20 23.31
C ASN A 581 31.13 -17.02 23.39
N PRO A 582 31.04 -16.19 24.46
CA PRO A 582 31.89 -15.00 24.61
C PRO A 582 33.28 -15.32 25.17
N TYR A 583 33.56 -16.57 25.53
CA TYR A 583 34.83 -17.01 26.11
C TYR A 583 35.86 -17.43 25.04
N GLY A 584 35.59 -17.08 23.77
CA GLY A 584 36.46 -17.35 22.64
C GLY A 584 37.87 -16.79 22.83
N GLY A 585 38.83 -17.70 23.01
CA GLY A 585 40.24 -17.35 23.18
C GLY A 585 40.70 -17.05 24.61
N SER A 586 39.82 -17.21 25.62
CA SER A 586 40.25 -17.20 27.03
C SER A 586 41.09 -18.45 27.35
N GLU A 587 42.22 -18.27 28.04
CA GLU A 587 43.01 -19.38 28.62
C GLU A 587 42.47 -19.77 30.01
N TRP A 588 41.74 -18.87 30.66
CA TRP A 588 41.42 -18.94 32.08
C TRP A 588 39.99 -19.43 32.38
N LEU A 589 39.07 -19.30 31.42
CA LEU A 589 37.68 -19.69 31.54
C LEU A 589 37.34 -20.83 30.58
N GLU A 590 36.46 -21.73 31.00
CA GLU A 590 35.93 -22.77 30.12
C GLU A 590 34.87 -22.19 29.16
N PRO A 591 34.83 -22.64 27.89
CA PRO A 591 33.83 -22.19 26.93
C PRO A 591 32.41 -22.56 27.37
N VAL A 592 31.47 -21.64 27.19
CA VAL A 592 30.04 -21.84 27.43
C VAL A 592 29.30 -21.57 26.13
N ASP A 593 28.59 -22.58 25.64
CA ASP A 593 27.74 -22.48 24.47
C ASP A 593 26.30 -22.20 24.95
N ALA A 594 25.81 -20.98 24.71
CA ALA A 594 24.47 -20.56 25.08
C ALA A 594 23.62 -20.29 23.84
N GLU A 595 22.42 -20.88 23.80
CA GLU A 595 21.46 -20.61 22.73
C GLU A 595 20.75 -19.28 23.00
N THR A 596 20.85 -18.34 22.06
CA THR A 596 20.20 -17.03 22.09
C THR A 596 19.25 -16.90 20.90
N VAL A 597 17.97 -16.66 21.18
CA VAL A 597 16.93 -16.49 20.15
C VAL A 597 16.81 -15.01 19.77
N VAL A 598 16.95 -14.72 18.49
CA VAL A 598 16.67 -13.40 17.89
C VAL A 598 15.30 -13.48 17.20
N PRO A 599 14.23 -12.92 17.78
CA PRO A 599 12.89 -13.00 17.22
C PRO A 599 12.70 -11.98 16.09
N ALA A 600 11.72 -12.22 15.21
CA ALA A 600 11.49 -11.38 14.04
C ALA A 600 10.93 -9.98 14.33
N SER A 601 10.30 -9.79 15.48
CA SER A 601 9.62 -8.53 15.86
C SER A 601 10.32 -7.76 17.00
N SER A 602 11.61 -8.00 17.25
CA SER A 602 12.36 -7.28 18.29
C SER A 602 13.30 -6.21 17.72
N TRP A 603 13.54 -5.18 18.52
CA TRP A 603 14.52 -4.12 18.25
C TRP A 603 15.90 -4.41 18.88
N GLY A 604 16.02 -5.44 19.72
CA GLY A 604 17.29 -5.86 20.31
C GLY A 604 17.16 -7.03 21.28
N VAL A 605 18.24 -7.79 21.47
CA VAL A 605 18.33 -8.98 22.34
C VAL A 605 19.67 -8.97 23.07
N TYR A 606 19.64 -9.33 24.35
CA TYR A 606 20.86 -9.56 25.13
C TYR A 606 21.11 -11.07 25.22
N ALA A 607 22.33 -11.52 24.93
CA ALA A 607 22.67 -12.93 25.04
C ALA A 607 22.67 -13.36 26.52
N GLU A 608 21.83 -14.33 26.86
CA GLU A 608 21.81 -14.92 28.21
C GLU A 608 22.87 -16.02 28.30
N ILE A 609 24.04 -15.67 28.85
CA ILE A 609 25.18 -16.58 28.99
C ILE A 609 25.27 -17.09 30.42
N ASP A 610 25.38 -18.40 30.60
CA ASP A 610 25.61 -19.02 31.91
C ASP A 610 27.03 -18.70 32.44
N ASP A 611 27.17 -18.65 33.77
CA ASP A 611 28.46 -18.42 34.41
C ASP A 611 29.48 -19.53 34.04
N PRO A 612 30.69 -19.19 33.59
CA PRO A 612 31.69 -20.16 33.14
C PRO A 612 32.40 -20.81 34.31
N GLU A 613 32.85 -22.05 34.10
CA GLU A 613 33.75 -22.71 35.04
C GLU A 613 35.21 -22.21 34.85
N PRO A 614 36.05 -22.24 35.90
CA PRO A 614 37.46 -21.91 35.76
C PRO A 614 38.19 -23.02 35.02
N SER A 615 39.05 -22.66 34.09
CA SER A 615 39.82 -23.60 33.29
C SER A 615 40.83 -24.39 34.14
N ALA A 616 41.28 -25.54 33.62
CA ALA A 616 42.35 -26.31 34.26
C ALA A 616 43.66 -25.52 34.38
N ALA A 617 43.94 -24.61 33.44
CA ALA A 617 45.10 -23.73 33.48
C ALA A 617 45.00 -22.73 34.63
N LEU A 618 43.84 -22.08 34.80
CA LEU A 618 43.63 -21.15 35.92
C LEU A 618 43.71 -21.84 37.27
N LYS A 619 43.05 -23.01 37.42
CA LYS A 619 43.10 -23.82 38.64
C LYS A 619 44.55 -24.18 39.00
N THR A 620 45.31 -24.68 38.02
CA THR A 620 46.72 -25.05 38.22
C THR A 620 47.58 -23.84 38.59
N PHE A 621 47.37 -22.70 37.94
CA PHE A 621 48.12 -21.48 38.22
C PHE A 621 47.92 -21.02 39.68
N VAL A 622 46.67 -20.98 40.14
CA VAL A 622 46.33 -20.59 41.52
C VAL A 622 46.90 -21.58 42.53
N ASP A 623 46.76 -22.88 42.28
CA ASP A 623 47.33 -23.92 43.14
C ASP A 623 48.86 -23.81 43.25
N ASP A 624 49.55 -23.53 42.14
CA ASP A 624 51.02 -23.35 42.11
C ASP A 624 51.46 -22.07 42.85
N GLU A 625 50.72 -20.96 42.76
CA GLU A 625 50.97 -19.74 43.52
C GLU A 625 50.77 -19.95 45.02
N VAL A 626 49.68 -20.61 45.41
CA VAL A 626 49.39 -20.98 46.81
C VAL A 626 50.49 -21.88 47.35
N ALA A 627 50.85 -22.94 46.62
CA ALA A 627 51.94 -23.84 46.98
C ALA A 627 53.24 -23.09 47.21
N ARG A 628 53.64 -22.24 46.27
CA ARG A 628 54.90 -21.48 46.35
C ARG A 628 54.94 -20.54 47.53
N TRP A 629 53.84 -19.86 47.83
CA TRP A 629 53.75 -18.94 48.96
C TRP A 629 53.80 -19.69 50.30
N VAL A 630 52.99 -20.74 50.48
CA VAL A 630 52.98 -21.56 51.70
C VAL A 630 54.33 -22.25 51.93
N GLU A 631 54.92 -22.87 50.91
CA GLU A 631 56.24 -23.51 51.00
C GLU A 631 57.34 -22.48 51.33
N GLY A 632 57.26 -21.27 50.76
CA GLY A 632 58.13 -20.16 51.09
C GLY A 632 58.06 -19.78 52.58
N CYS A 633 56.86 -19.78 53.14
CA CYS A 633 56.62 -19.51 54.56
C CYS A 633 57.23 -20.56 55.50
N MET A 634 57.33 -21.83 55.08
CA MET A 634 57.96 -22.88 55.89
C MET A 634 59.47 -22.68 56.09
N ALA A 635 60.10 -21.78 55.34
CA ALA A 635 61.50 -21.40 55.56
C ALA A 635 61.71 -20.48 56.79
N ALA A 636 60.63 -19.98 57.39
CA ALA A 636 60.69 -19.16 58.59
C ALA A 636 61.27 -19.93 59.79
N THR A 637 61.84 -19.19 60.74
CA THR A 637 62.41 -19.76 61.98
C THR A 637 61.80 -19.11 63.23
N GLU A 638 60.63 -18.51 63.08
CA GLU A 638 59.88 -17.82 64.14
C GLU A 638 58.54 -18.53 64.35
N ALA A 639 57.96 -18.36 65.54
CA ALA A 639 56.70 -19.02 65.93
C ALA A 639 55.45 -18.37 65.32
N ASP A 640 55.54 -17.08 65.01
CA ASP A 640 54.51 -16.26 64.36
C ASP A 640 55.20 -15.36 63.31
N PRO A 641 55.58 -15.92 62.15
CA PRO A 641 56.26 -15.15 61.12
C PRO A 641 55.29 -14.17 60.46
N ALA A 642 55.71 -12.91 60.32
CA ALA A 642 54.91 -11.92 59.59
C ALA A 642 54.68 -12.34 58.13
N ASP A 643 53.48 -12.06 57.63
CA ASP A 643 53.04 -12.37 56.25
C ASP A 643 53.02 -13.88 55.92
N CYS A 644 52.82 -14.74 56.94
CA CYS A 644 52.71 -16.18 56.79
C CYS A 644 51.51 -16.75 57.55
N PRO A 645 50.94 -17.88 57.08
CA PRO A 645 49.70 -18.42 57.64
C PRO A 645 49.90 -19.27 58.90
N GLN A 646 51.12 -19.74 59.16
CA GLN A 646 51.40 -20.59 60.31
C GLN A 646 51.74 -19.79 61.58
N GLU A 647 51.07 -20.14 62.68
CA GLU A 647 51.32 -19.60 64.02
C GLU A 647 51.29 -20.75 65.05
N ILE A 648 52.19 -20.73 66.03
CA ILE A 648 52.13 -21.55 67.25
C ILE A 648 52.41 -20.71 68.50
N TYR A 649 51.97 -21.20 69.67
CA TYR A 649 52.25 -20.57 70.96
C TYR A 649 53.26 -21.40 71.77
N PRO A 650 54.56 -21.29 71.47
CA PRO A 650 55.55 -22.23 71.98
C PRO A 650 55.67 -22.18 73.50
N TYR A 651 55.98 -23.34 74.10
CA TYR A 651 56.22 -23.44 75.53
C TYR A 651 57.51 -22.71 75.96
N GLY A 652 57.51 -22.21 77.20
CA GLY A 652 58.66 -21.54 77.82
C GLY A 652 58.79 -20.05 77.45
N ASP A 653 59.72 -19.35 78.13
CA ASP A 653 59.99 -17.93 77.85
C ASP A 653 61.13 -17.73 76.84
N GLU A 654 61.92 -18.77 76.57
CA GLU A 654 63.01 -18.77 75.58
C GLU A 654 62.94 -20.03 74.70
N GLN A 655 62.93 -19.82 73.38
CA GLN A 655 62.92 -20.86 72.34
C GLN A 655 64.15 -20.76 71.45
N ARG A 656 64.57 -21.88 70.85
CA ARG A 656 65.58 -21.92 69.80
C ARG A 656 65.38 -23.09 68.84
N ASN A 657 66.10 -23.06 67.72
CA ASN A 657 66.10 -24.11 66.70
C ASN A 657 64.70 -24.43 66.15
N LEU A 658 63.83 -23.41 66.01
CA LEU A 658 62.50 -23.61 65.47
C LEU A 658 62.58 -23.91 63.97
N THR A 659 61.94 -24.99 63.56
CA THR A 659 61.80 -25.40 62.16
C THR A 659 60.36 -25.80 61.87
N TRP A 660 59.84 -25.33 60.74
CA TRP A 660 58.53 -25.70 60.23
C TRP A 660 58.62 -26.86 59.23
N THR A 661 57.64 -27.75 59.26
CA THR A 661 57.41 -28.78 58.25
C THR A 661 55.95 -28.67 57.79
N LEU A 662 55.73 -28.54 56.48
CA LEU A 662 54.38 -28.60 55.92
C LEU A 662 53.93 -30.06 55.85
N ASP A 663 52.79 -30.37 56.47
CA ASP A 663 52.21 -31.70 56.50
C ASP A 663 51.14 -31.85 55.41
N THR A 664 50.26 -30.85 55.29
CA THR A 664 49.18 -30.79 54.30
C THR A 664 49.18 -29.41 53.64
N LEU A 665 49.30 -29.36 52.31
CA LEU A 665 49.15 -28.12 51.55
C LEU A 665 47.65 -27.78 51.42
N PRO A 666 47.21 -26.54 51.72
CA PRO A 666 45.83 -26.14 51.51
C PRO A 666 45.46 -26.07 50.03
N THR A 667 44.19 -26.33 49.71
CA THR A 667 43.58 -26.07 48.40
C THR A 667 42.44 -25.06 48.54
N VAL A 668 41.98 -24.48 47.42
CA VAL A 668 40.90 -23.49 47.41
C VAL A 668 39.65 -23.99 46.70
N SER A 669 38.49 -23.60 47.21
CA SER A 669 37.19 -23.83 46.57
C SER A 669 36.95 -22.85 45.43
N TRP A 670 36.43 -23.35 44.32
CA TRP A 670 35.85 -22.54 43.24
C TRP A 670 34.31 -22.48 43.30
N ASP A 671 33.71 -23.00 44.38
CA ASP A 671 32.27 -22.88 44.62
C ASP A 671 31.89 -21.41 44.81
N GLY A 672 30.90 -20.94 44.03
CA GLY A 672 30.52 -19.53 43.98
C GLY A 672 31.42 -18.65 43.10
N PHE A 673 32.22 -19.24 42.21
CA PHE A 673 32.85 -18.53 41.09
C PHE A 673 31.82 -18.24 39.99
N TYR A 674 31.74 -16.99 39.55
CA TYR A 674 30.78 -16.51 38.56
C TYR A 674 31.46 -15.96 37.29
N GLY A 675 32.64 -16.47 36.94
CA GLY A 675 33.38 -16.02 35.74
C GLY A 675 33.86 -14.58 35.74
N THR A 676 33.75 -13.87 36.86
CA THR A 676 34.08 -12.45 36.98
C THR A 676 35.27 -12.24 37.91
N PHE A 677 36.10 -11.26 37.57
CA PHE A 677 37.29 -10.88 38.34
C PHE A 677 37.11 -9.48 38.95
N PRO A 678 37.67 -9.21 40.15
CA PRO A 678 38.42 -10.14 40.99
C PRO A 678 37.53 -11.20 41.66
N ALA A 679 38.00 -12.45 41.67
CA ALA A 679 37.33 -13.59 42.29
C ALA A 679 37.89 -13.87 43.68
N GLY A 680 37.00 -13.92 44.68
CA GLY A 680 37.34 -14.29 46.05
C GLY A 680 37.17 -15.79 46.29
N LEU A 681 38.27 -16.47 46.58
CA LEU A 681 38.36 -17.90 46.86
C LEU A 681 38.79 -18.14 48.30
N SER A 682 38.50 -19.33 48.77
CA SER A 682 38.52 -19.65 50.19
C SER A 682 38.96 -21.11 50.34
N SER A 683 39.77 -21.45 51.35
CA SER A 683 40.28 -22.83 51.47
C SER A 683 39.13 -23.85 51.61
N ASP A 684 39.17 -24.92 50.81
CA ASP A 684 38.28 -26.07 50.94
C ASP A 684 38.94 -27.21 51.73
N VAL A 685 40.27 -27.28 51.67
CA VAL A 685 41.12 -28.12 52.52
C VAL A 685 42.06 -27.20 53.28
N ASP A 686 42.00 -27.28 54.61
CA ASP A 686 42.87 -26.49 55.50
C ASP A 686 44.33 -26.95 55.39
N GLY A 687 45.27 -26.01 55.57
CA GLY A 687 46.69 -26.30 55.61
C GLY A 687 47.11 -26.79 56.99
N GLU A 688 48.03 -27.74 57.05
CA GLU A 688 48.57 -28.28 58.31
C GLU A 688 50.09 -28.20 58.29
N ALA A 689 50.67 -27.69 59.38
CA ALA A 689 52.11 -27.64 59.56
C ALA A 689 52.52 -27.99 60.99
N THR A 690 53.72 -28.56 61.11
CA THR A 690 54.32 -28.97 62.37
C THR A 690 55.53 -28.09 62.68
N ALA A 691 55.50 -27.40 63.81
CA ALA A 691 56.67 -26.71 64.37
C ALA A 691 57.44 -27.63 65.31
N THR A 692 58.75 -27.77 65.07
CA THR A 692 59.67 -28.42 66.02
C THR A 692 60.62 -27.39 66.59
N TYR A 693 60.74 -27.29 67.91
CA TYR A 693 61.59 -26.32 68.60
C TYR A 693 62.15 -26.87 69.91
N GLU A 694 63.21 -26.24 70.43
CA GLU A 694 63.71 -26.49 71.78
C GLU A 694 63.31 -25.32 72.70
N TYR A 695 62.80 -25.63 73.90
CA TYR A 695 62.49 -24.62 74.93
C TYR A 695 63.21 -24.89 76.24
N ASP A 696 63.45 -23.85 77.04
CA ASP A 696 64.02 -23.97 78.37
C ASP A 696 62.95 -24.34 79.42
N GLU A 697 62.92 -25.61 79.82
CA GLU A 697 62.02 -26.14 80.86
C GLU A 697 62.36 -25.58 82.27
N SER A 698 63.49 -24.89 82.43
CA SER A 698 63.84 -24.24 83.70
C SER A 698 63.02 -22.99 83.99
N TYR A 699 62.28 -22.44 83.01
CA TYR A 699 61.51 -21.20 83.12
C TYR A 699 62.32 -20.03 83.72
N GLY A 700 63.61 -19.94 83.36
CA GLY A 700 64.54 -18.94 83.89
C GLY A 700 65.06 -19.23 85.32
N TYR A 701 64.68 -20.35 85.94
CA TYR A 701 65.15 -20.77 87.26
C TYR A 701 66.31 -21.79 87.16
N GLY A 702 67.55 -21.28 87.17
CA GLY A 702 68.75 -22.12 87.28
C GLY A 702 69.55 -22.19 85.99
N LYS A 703 70.19 -23.34 85.72
CA LYS A 703 70.88 -23.55 84.44
C LYS A 703 69.85 -24.00 83.40
N PRO A 704 69.88 -23.46 82.17
CA PRO A 704 68.92 -23.83 81.13
C PRO A 704 68.89 -25.35 80.88
N HIS A 705 67.69 -25.92 80.83
CA HIS A 705 67.40 -27.31 80.49
C HIS A 705 66.55 -27.34 79.22
N TRP A 706 67.22 -27.49 78.09
CA TRP A 706 66.58 -27.49 76.77
C TRP A 706 65.94 -28.84 76.48
N VAL A 707 64.64 -28.83 76.18
CA VAL A 707 63.86 -30.01 75.78
C VAL A 707 63.20 -29.72 74.43
N GLU A 708 63.17 -30.72 73.56
CA GLU A 708 62.50 -30.65 72.26
C GLU A 708 60.99 -30.79 72.43
N ALA A 709 60.24 -29.94 71.73
CA ALA A 709 58.78 -29.98 71.65
C ALA A 709 58.35 -29.88 70.19
N THR A 710 57.16 -30.42 69.94
CA THR A 710 56.49 -30.39 68.64
C THR A 710 55.07 -29.91 68.84
N GLU A 711 54.63 -28.99 67.99
CA GLU A 711 53.29 -28.40 68.02
C GLU A 711 52.74 -28.33 66.60
N ASP A 712 51.55 -28.88 66.41
CA ASP A 712 50.86 -28.91 65.12
C ASP A 712 49.93 -27.69 65.05
N THR A 713 49.84 -27.06 63.89
CA THR A 713 48.94 -25.93 63.63
C THR A 713 48.17 -26.15 62.34
N THR A 714 46.94 -25.63 62.31
CA THR A 714 46.07 -25.66 61.14
C THR A 714 45.76 -24.22 60.75
N PHE A 715 45.84 -23.91 59.47
CA PHE A 715 45.64 -22.56 58.95
C PHE A 715 44.76 -22.55 57.71
N TYR A 716 44.11 -21.40 57.50
CA TYR A 716 43.12 -21.18 56.46
C TYR A 716 43.52 -19.97 55.61
N LEU A 717 43.28 -20.03 54.30
CA LEU A 717 43.66 -18.98 53.36
C LEU A 717 42.42 -18.33 52.74
N ASN A 718 42.48 -17.01 52.57
CA ASN A 718 41.66 -16.30 51.60
C ASN A 718 42.52 -15.93 50.41
N VAL A 719 42.05 -16.24 49.22
CA VAL A 719 42.77 -16.00 47.97
C VAL A 719 41.92 -15.10 47.10
N THR A 720 42.46 -13.97 46.66
CA THR A 720 41.83 -13.14 45.63
C THR A 720 42.59 -13.30 44.34
N VAL A 721 41.88 -13.70 43.27
CA VAL A 721 42.44 -13.80 41.92
C VAL A 721 41.91 -12.64 41.10
N ASP A 722 42.79 -11.86 40.48
CA ASP A 722 42.45 -10.76 39.59
C ASP A 722 43.15 -10.94 38.25
N LEU A 723 42.61 -10.35 37.17
CA LEU A 723 43.25 -10.36 35.86
C LEU A 723 43.84 -8.99 35.56
N ILE A 724 45.17 -8.92 35.46
CA ILE A 724 45.87 -7.66 35.13
C ILE A 724 46.60 -7.85 33.81
N ASP A 725 46.23 -7.04 32.81
CA ASP A 725 46.72 -7.16 31.44
C ASP A 725 46.51 -8.58 30.83
N GLY A 726 45.41 -9.25 31.22
CA GLY A 726 45.05 -10.59 30.75
C GLY A 726 45.77 -11.76 31.46
N GLU A 727 46.59 -11.47 32.46
CA GLU A 727 47.34 -12.47 33.24
C GLU A 727 46.84 -12.53 34.69
N PRO A 728 46.67 -13.74 35.27
CA PRO A 728 46.18 -13.89 36.63
C PRO A 728 47.22 -13.41 37.65
N GLN A 729 46.75 -12.61 38.60
CA GLN A 729 47.48 -12.20 39.79
C GLN A 729 46.77 -12.70 41.03
N VAL A 730 47.52 -13.38 41.90
CA VAL A 730 46.99 -14.00 43.11
C VAL A 730 47.46 -13.19 44.31
N THR A 731 46.50 -12.69 45.10
CA THR A 731 46.75 -12.09 46.41
C THR A 731 46.27 -13.07 47.48
N ILE A 732 47.15 -13.43 48.40
CA ILE A 732 46.86 -14.39 49.46
C ILE A 732 46.93 -13.67 50.80
N ASP A 733 45.85 -13.76 51.57
CA ASP A 733 45.77 -13.24 52.93
C ASP A 733 45.62 -14.42 53.91
N SER A 734 46.51 -14.47 54.90
CA SER A 734 46.34 -15.31 56.08
C SER A 734 45.44 -14.63 57.10
N TYR A 735 44.57 -15.40 57.74
CA TYR A 735 43.65 -14.90 58.76
C TYR A 735 44.30 -14.79 60.15
#